data_AF-A0A0D3KCG2-F1
#
_entry.id   AF-A0A0D3KCG2-F1
#
_cell.length_a   1.000
_cell.length_b   1.000
_cell.length_c   1.000
_cell.angle_alpha   90.00
_cell.angle_beta   90.00
_cell.angle_gamma   90.00
#
_symmetry.space_group_name_H-M   'P 1'
#
loop_
_entity.id
_entity.type
_entity.pdbx_description
1 polymer ?
#
loop_
_entity_poly.entity_id
_entity_poly.type
_entity_poly.pdbx_seq_one_letter_code
_entity_poly.pdbx_strand_id
1 'polypeptide(L)'
;MGNGENMPHPPLAAALDKLPFTNAGTVSSSDVFTMRPVPSIYLEPEAPRRARWAWAEGPITPFKQFSYLYAEANATPPTGMRSAPPLGGLGSGTVELRADGSLRSWTIENASPAGSAKTGLLDEAAFGYRLGGAPARLLRTHPPAGLPGVEGIRFSGATPFTRLAPTDSALPAGANLRLYGRSRWRLGDRSASAVPAAGFTLVATNPTGRPLALSLLFVLPVQASCAAWSFVNATRRCTRFANFSAVPPAANSASPADGAGVSLCGAGEGGAAAAEVSFGTAGSLVALWRSFAEAGRLDGAMGGSHGGAVVRLVVAPHGTASATVSLGWYFPARDFMGGLVGNFYASSRLVLGSEEAARTLLPGSEAAADVRGWASFAATLSSPSSSLPAWLGDSLLNSLHHTRSVMWLADGRHIPYLMLWPDALPSKMRAWAAGAMPDGMIQEQLALDAPCGRVMGDVSSMFVVYLLEWWRWTADEPSAASLVVEMWPAARAAARYDGLRLSRYNVSCFSALFHLLAMAAARELALSPPVRDAAFAAECDAALARGRAAMDALLWVEGGGYYRSYTGGEALMSDSLYAQVLADTLGLGALTSDAQVTRHLAAVLQRNDSPYGLLCQTGRYPLPAGAGADNSIWMMANPNWASLSLRRGGDPHKALSVVNKTFGWVRDALADQWNVVAVYGGLGYGAEGLPAANSHYGYHLVAWHLLFALTGQVYSARSRSLTFAPALRGRFELPVLVPAVAATLSRGSDGECTLAVAAAGSASLVLHTLSVDGVAPPAGVLPVKLAPGQRVSWGGGAGARTKVTLSSLKPVD
;
A
#
# COMPACT_ATOMS: atom_id res chain seq x y z
N MET A 1 -34.65 -20.56 -13.10
CA MET A 1 -33.90 -19.51 -13.81
C MET A 1 -34.89 -18.41 -14.11
N GLY A 2 -34.69 -17.21 -13.57
CA GLY A 2 -35.54 -16.06 -13.82
C GLY A 2 -34.64 -14.85 -14.05
N ASN A 3 -34.99 -14.00 -15.02
CA ASN A 3 -34.19 -12.86 -15.40
C ASN A 3 -34.15 -11.85 -14.26
N GLY A 4 -32.98 -11.68 -13.63
CA GLY A 4 -32.72 -10.54 -12.78
C GLY A 4 -32.63 -9.30 -13.66
N GLU A 5 -33.64 -8.42 -13.59
CA GLU A 5 -33.70 -7.22 -14.41
C GLU A 5 -32.48 -6.31 -14.16
N ASN A 6 -32.00 -5.68 -15.24
CA ASN A 6 -30.92 -4.70 -15.18
C ASN A 6 -31.33 -3.47 -14.37
N MET A 7 -31.11 -3.50 -13.06
CA MET A 7 -30.97 -2.27 -12.28
C MET A 7 -29.82 -1.46 -12.89
N PRO A 8 -30.05 -0.22 -13.37
CA PRO A 8 -28.99 0.58 -13.96
C PRO A 8 -27.92 0.86 -12.90
N HIS A 9 -26.75 0.26 -13.06
CA HIS A 9 -25.64 0.47 -12.13
C HIS A 9 -25.28 1.96 -12.08
N PRO A 10 -25.04 2.52 -10.87
CA PRO A 10 -24.76 3.95 -10.76
C PRO A 10 -23.46 4.31 -11.50
N PRO A 11 -23.44 5.46 -12.20
CA PRO A 11 -22.28 5.94 -12.97
C PRO A 11 -20.96 5.96 -12.20
N LEU A 12 -19.84 5.89 -12.92
CA LEU A 12 -18.50 5.96 -12.32
C LEU A 12 -18.32 7.24 -11.48
N ALA A 13 -18.84 8.38 -11.95
CA ALA A 13 -18.80 9.65 -11.22
C ALA A 13 -19.46 9.57 -9.83
N ALA A 14 -20.59 8.88 -9.71
CA ALA A 14 -21.30 8.71 -8.44
C ALA A 14 -20.55 7.77 -7.47
N ALA A 15 -19.79 6.81 -7.98
CA ALA A 15 -18.92 5.96 -7.16
C ALA A 15 -17.67 6.73 -6.68
N LEU A 16 -17.06 7.56 -7.53
CA LEU A 16 -15.89 8.38 -7.20
C LEU A 16 -16.19 9.45 -6.13
N ASP A 17 -17.39 10.04 -6.19
CA ASP A 17 -17.83 11.06 -5.24
C ASP A 17 -18.02 10.55 -3.80
N LYS A 18 -18.15 9.22 -3.61
CA LYS A 18 -18.27 8.55 -2.31
C LYS A 18 -16.93 8.11 -1.70
N LEU A 19 -15.80 8.36 -2.37
CA LEU A 19 -14.49 7.96 -1.86
C LEU A 19 -14.12 8.71 -0.57
N PRO A 20 -13.70 8.02 0.51
CA PRO A 20 -13.29 8.65 1.75
C PRO A 20 -11.90 9.30 1.56
N PHE A 21 -11.88 10.62 1.40
CA PHE A 21 -10.65 11.41 1.35
C PHE A 21 -10.36 12.07 2.70
N THR A 22 -9.40 11.50 3.43
CA THR A 22 -8.94 11.95 4.74
C THR A 22 -7.73 12.88 4.70
N ASN A 23 -6.95 12.83 3.62
CA ASN A 23 -5.83 13.74 3.37
C ASN A 23 -6.17 14.77 2.29
N ALA A 24 -5.93 16.05 2.58
CA ALA A 24 -6.21 17.16 1.68
C ALA A 24 -5.22 18.31 1.86
N GLY A 25 -5.06 19.11 0.82
CA GLY A 25 -4.25 20.33 0.79
C GLY A 25 -4.84 21.31 -0.23
N THR A 26 -4.43 22.58 -0.19
CA THR A 26 -4.73 23.55 -1.24
C THR A 26 -3.42 24.19 -1.66
N VAL A 27 -3.21 24.29 -2.97
CA VAL A 27 -2.07 24.95 -3.60
C VAL A 27 -2.63 26.10 -4.45
N SER A 28 -2.00 27.26 -4.40
CA SER A 28 -2.28 28.39 -5.29
C SER A 28 -1.15 28.62 -6.29
N SER A 29 -1.45 29.25 -7.42
CA SER A 29 -0.46 29.73 -8.37
C SER A 29 0.49 30.79 -7.79
N SER A 30 0.10 31.45 -6.68
CA SER A 30 0.99 32.37 -5.93
C SER A 30 1.96 31.67 -4.97
N ASP A 31 1.78 30.38 -4.68
CA ASP A 31 2.62 29.68 -3.70
C ASP A 31 4.04 29.51 -4.25
N VAL A 32 5.04 29.76 -3.41
CA VAL A 32 6.46 29.59 -3.76
C VAL A 32 7.00 28.33 -3.10
N PHE A 33 7.51 27.41 -3.91
CA PHE A 33 8.17 26.18 -3.45
C PHE A 33 9.66 26.19 -3.77
N THR A 34 10.47 25.60 -2.90
CA THR A 34 11.93 25.56 -3.03
C THR A 34 12.49 24.23 -2.56
N MET A 35 13.33 23.62 -3.39
CA MET A 35 14.10 22.43 -3.03
C MET A 35 15.33 22.81 -2.19
N ARG A 36 15.55 22.12 -1.06
CA ARG A 36 16.64 22.44 -0.11
C ARG A 36 17.37 21.19 0.37
N PRO A 37 18.70 21.25 0.54
CA PRO A 37 19.47 20.11 1.03
C PRO A 37 19.13 19.78 2.48
N VAL A 38 18.85 18.50 2.76
CA VAL A 38 18.79 17.90 4.10
C VAL A 38 19.82 16.77 4.21
N PRO A 39 20.44 16.53 5.38
CA PRO A 39 21.35 15.40 5.56
C PRO A 39 20.61 14.07 5.44
N SER A 40 21.07 13.19 4.56
CA SER A 40 20.50 11.86 4.37
C SER A 40 21.58 10.81 4.11
N ILE A 41 21.39 9.59 4.58
CA ILE A 41 22.21 8.44 4.17
C ILE A 41 21.82 8.05 2.74
N TYR A 42 20.51 7.91 2.51
CA TYR A 42 19.95 7.67 1.20
C TYR A 42 18.45 7.99 1.13
N LEU A 43 18.07 8.79 0.14
CA LEU A 43 16.72 8.92 -0.34
C LEU A 43 16.76 8.85 -1.86
N GLU A 44 15.72 8.30 -2.47
CA GLU A 44 15.63 8.21 -3.92
C GLU A 44 15.51 9.62 -4.51
N PRO A 45 16.51 10.13 -5.26
CA PRO A 45 16.41 11.46 -5.83
C PRO A 45 15.32 11.47 -6.90
N GLU A 46 14.61 12.59 -7.04
CA GLU A 46 13.48 12.64 -7.98
C GLU A 46 13.90 12.34 -9.43
N ALA A 47 15.13 12.68 -9.83
CA ALA A 47 15.66 12.44 -11.19
C ALA A 47 17.08 11.79 -11.20
N PRO A 48 17.23 10.51 -10.84
CA PRO A 48 18.50 9.80 -10.93
C PRO A 48 18.80 9.46 -12.40
N ARG A 49 20.01 9.77 -12.89
CA ARG A 49 20.44 9.41 -14.27
C ARG A 49 20.98 7.98 -14.41
N ARG A 50 21.07 7.22 -13.32
CA ARG A 50 21.53 5.81 -13.24
C ARG A 50 20.88 5.15 -12.02
N ALA A 51 20.75 3.84 -12.04
CA ALA A 51 20.47 3.07 -10.82
C ALA A 51 21.59 3.28 -9.78
N ARG A 52 21.24 3.23 -8.50
CA ARG A 52 22.18 3.35 -7.37
C ARG A 52 21.78 2.39 -6.26
N TRP A 53 22.71 1.52 -5.89
CA TRP A 53 22.61 0.72 -4.68
C TRP A 53 22.88 1.61 -3.47
N ALA A 54 21.90 1.70 -2.57
CA ALA A 54 22.04 2.52 -1.36
C ALA A 54 22.70 1.80 -0.17
N TRP A 55 22.90 0.48 -0.29
CA TRP A 55 23.23 -0.42 0.82
C TRP A 55 24.45 -1.29 0.50
N ALA A 56 24.70 -1.57 -0.78
CA ALA A 56 25.62 -2.62 -1.25
C ALA A 56 26.85 -2.11 -2.02
N GLU A 57 26.85 -0.84 -2.48
CA GLU A 57 27.97 -0.26 -3.23
C GLU A 57 28.84 0.64 -2.35
N GLY A 58 29.89 0.04 -1.77
CA GLY A 58 31.00 0.73 -1.12
C GLY A 58 30.84 0.96 0.39
N PRO A 59 31.87 1.54 1.04
CA PRO A 59 31.77 1.96 2.43
C PRO A 59 30.65 3.00 2.58
N ILE A 60 29.92 2.94 3.71
CA ILE A 60 28.83 3.85 4.04
C ILE A 60 29.32 5.29 3.81
N THR A 61 28.84 5.91 2.74
CA THR A 61 29.31 7.23 2.34
C THR A 61 28.79 8.25 3.36
N PRO A 62 29.57 9.27 3.75
CA PRO A 62 29.06 10.32 4.63
C PRO A 62 27.80 10.96 4.03
N PHE A 63 26.93 11.47 4.92
CA PHE A 63 25.63 12.07 4.61
C PHE A 63 25.63 12.83 3.28
N LYS A 64 24.83 12.35 2.34
CA LYS A 64 24.59 13.02 1.06
C LYS A 64 23.48 14.05 1.29
N GLN A 65 23.65 15.23 0.70
CA GLN A 65 22.60 16.22 0.67
C GLN A 65 21.47 15.74 -0.25
N PHE A 66 20.29 15.49 0.32
CA PHE A 66 19.07 15.20 -0.43
C PHE A 66 18.23 16.47 -0.55
N SER A 67 17.72 16.77 -1.73
CA SER A 67 16.86 17.94 -1.93
C SER A 67 15.42 17.63 -1.50
N TYR A 68 14.96 18.26 -0.42
CA TYR A 68 13.59 18.15 0.09
C TYR A 68 12.78 19.42 -0.21
N LEU A 69 11.49 19.27 -0.53
CA LEU A 69 10.63 20.37 -0.94
C LEU A 69 10.11 21.14 0.28
N TYR A 70 10.23 22.46 0.27
CA TYR A 70 9.64 23.37 1.25
C TYR A 70 8.79 24.42 0.55
N ALA A 71 7.79 24.95 1.25
CA ALA A 71 7.13 26.20 0.89
C ALA A 71 7.99 27.41 1.34
N GLU A 72 7.48 28.61 1.08
CA GLU A 72 8.07 29.87 1.54
C GLU A 72 8.36 29.88 3.06
N ALA A 73 9.35 30.68 3.47
CA ALA A 73 9.82 30.76 4.87
C ALA A 73 10.19 29.40 5.53
N ASN A 74 10.54 28.39 4.72
CA ASN A 74 10.87 27.03 5.15
C ASN A 74 9.67 26.24 5.68
N ALA A 75 8.43 26.66 5.40
CA ALA A 75 7.24 25.95 5.85
C ALA A 75 7.09 24.57 5.17
N THR A 76 6.35 23.67 5.84
CA THR A 76 5.90 22.41 5.24
C THR A 76 4.93 22.72 4.10
N PRO A 77 5.13 22.19 2.88
CA PRO A 77 4.24 22.44 1.75
C PRO A 77 2.90 21.70 1.93
N PRO A 78 1.83 22.10 1.23
CA PRO A 78 0.54 21.43 1.31
C PRO A 78 0.61 19.93 0.98
N THR A 79 -0.22 19.14 1.67
CA THR A 79 -0.40 17.70 1.41
C THR A 79 -0.63 17.41 -0.07
N GLY A 80 0.12 16.45 -0.62
CA GLY A 80 0.14 16.13 -2.04
C GLY A 80 1.28 16.80 -2.83
N MET A 81 2.07 17.69 -2.21
CA MET A 81 3.24 18.32 -2.86
C MET A 81 4.54 17.50 -2.75
N ARG A 82 4.82 16.86 -1.61
CA ARG A 82 6.03 16.03 -1.42
C ARG A 82 5.86 14.61 -1.97
N SER A 83 4.72 13.99 -1.67
CA SER A 83 4.27 12.71 -2.25
C SER A 83 2.76 12.72 -2.46
N ALA A 84 2.26 11.81 -3.31
CA ALA A 84 0.83 11.59 -3.54
C ALA A 84 0.55 10.08 -3.76
N PRO A 85 -0.72 9.63 -3.72
CA PRO A 85 -1.09 8.26 -4.05
C PRO A 85 -0.50 7.82 -5.40
N PRO A 86 0.27 6.72 -5.44
CA PRO A 86 0.84 6.21 -6.69
C PRO A 86 -0.25 5.55 -7.53
N LEU A 87 -0.40 6.00 -8.77
CA LEU A 87 -1.39 5.51 -9.72
C LEU A 87 -0.75 4.48 -10.65
N GLY A 88 -1.04 3.21 -10.39
CA GLY A 88 -0.69 2.06 -11.22
C GLY A 88 -1.22 0.77 -10.59
N GLY A 89 -1.18 -0.32 -11.35
CA GLY A 89 -1.42 -1.65 -10.79
C GLY A 89 -0.25 -2.12 -9.92
N LEU A 90 -0.49 -3.15 -9.13
CA LEU A 90 0.51 -3.75 -8.26
C LEU A 90 1.73 -4.21 -9.07
N GLY A 91 2.90 -3.64 -8.74
CA GLY A 91 4.17 -3.92 -9.40
C GLY A 91 4.23 -3.66 -10.91
N SER A 92 3.25 -2.97 -11.49
CA SER A 92 3.18 -2.71 -12.92
C SER A 92 3.88 -1.41 -13.36
N GLY A 93 4.42 -0.64 -12.40
CA GLY A 93 4.89 0.74 -12.59
C GLY A 93 3.82 1.75 -12.15
N THR A 94 4.21 2.98 -11.83
CA THR A 94 3.31 3.99 -11.24
C THR A 94 3.60 5.41 -11.73
N VAL A 95 2.62 6.30 -11.61
CA VAL A 95 2.77 7.76 -11.74
C VAL A 95 2.00 8.45 -10.62
N GLU A 96 2.50 9.56 -10.10
CA GLU A 96 1.82 10.33 -9.04
C GLU A 96 1.24 11.63 -9.60
N LEU A 97 -0.08 11.85 -9.42
CA LEU A 97 -0.72 13.13 -9.69
C LEU A 97 -0.66 13.99 -8.41
N ARG A 98 0.07 15.10 -8.46
CA ARG A 98 0.40 15.95 -7.31
C ARG A 98 -0.59 17.10 -7.09
N ALA A 99 -0.48 17.76 -5.94
CA ALA A 99 -1.39 18.84 -5.54
C ALA A 99 -1.32 20.09 -6.42
N ASP A 100 -0.16 20.39 -7.02
CA ASP A 100 0.05 21.42 -8.04
C ASP A 100 -0.49 21.03 -9.43
N GLY A 101 -1.02 19.81 -9.58
CA GLY A 101 -1.47 19.24 -10.85
C GLY A 101 -0.36 18.63 -11.72
N SER A 102 0.89 18.59 -11.24
CA SER A 102 1.99 17.95 -11.96
C SER A 102 1.94 16.42 -11.87
N LEU A 103 2.50 15.75 -12.89
CA LEU A 103 2.69 14.30 -12.91
C LEU A 103 4.16 13.98 -12.58
N ARG A 104 4.39 13.35 -11.43
CA ARG A 104 5.72 13.10 -10.85
C ARG A 104 5.98 11.61 -10.62
N SER A 105 7.22 11.31 -10.23
CA SER A 105 7.62 10.00 -9.69
C SER A 105 7.32 8.82 -10.62
N TRP A 106 7.53 9.01 -11.93
CA TRP A 106 7.27 7.99 -12.94
C TRP A 106 8.17 6.75 -12.72
N THR A 107 7.55 5.58 -12.57
CA THR A 107 8.21 4.27 -12.48
C THR A 107 7.72 3.27 -13.53
N ILE A 108 7.28 3.78 -14.68
CA ILE A 108 6.98 2.99 -15.89
C ILE A 108 8.29 2.71 -16.68
N GLU A 109 8.23 2.28 -17.94
CA GLU A 109 9.44 1.99 -18.77
C GLU A 109 10.43 1.00 -18.13
N ASN A 110 9.95 0.01 -17.38
CA ASN A 110 10.78 -0.96 -16.66
C ASN A 110 11.70 -0.36 -15.58
N ALA A 111 11.52 0.90 -15.18
CA ALA A 111 12.19 1.47 -14.01
C ALA A 111 11.96 0.56 -12.78
N SER A 112 13.03 0.22 -12.07
CA SER A 112 12.93 -0.58 -10.84
C SER A 112 12.19 0.23 -9.77
N PRO A 113 11.26 -0.39 -9.05
CA PRO A 113 10.45 0.28 -8.04
C PRO A 113 11.24 0.68 -6.78
N ALA A 114 12.49 0.20 -6.65
CA ALA A 114 13.45 0.67 -5.67
C ALA A 114 14.85 0.84 -6.32
N GLY A 115 15.54 1.94 -6.05
CA GLY A 115 16.95 2.12 -6.40
C GLY A 115 17.29 2.49 -7.85
N SER A 116 16.35 2.50 -8.80
CA SER A 116 16.66 2.88 -10.19
C SER A 116 16.51 4.37 -10.51
N ALA A 117 16.99 4.73 -11.70
CA ALA A 117 16.63 5.97 -12.38
C ALA A 117 15.10 6.11 -12.54
N LYS A 118 14.49 7.03 -11.77
CA LYS A 118 13.14 7.55 -12.00
C LYS A 118 13.16 8.69 -13.02
N THR A 119 12.16 8.75 -13.89
CA THR A 119 11.93 9.91 -14.76
C THR A 119 11.27 11.02 -13.94
N GLY A 120 12.10 11.90 -13.38
CA GLY A 120 11.66 12.82 -12.33
C GLY A 120 10.63 13.87 -12.74
N LEU A 121 10.72 14.34 -13.99
CA LEU A 121 9.69 15.18 -14.59
C LEU A 121 9.55 14.86 -16.07
N LEU A 122 8.38 14.34 -16.44
CA LEU A 122 7.76 14.70 -17.71
C LEU A 122 6.96 15.97 -17.46
N ASP A 123 7.63 17.12 -17.35
CA ASP A 123 6.98 18.35 -16.88
C ASP A 123 5.89 18.83 -17.86
N GLU A 124 6.08 18.53 -19.15
CA GLU A 124 5.12 18.81 -20.22
C GLU A 124 3.97 17.78 -20.29
N ALA A 125 3.95 16.75 -19.43
CA ALA A 125 2.77 15.93 -19.23
C ALA A 125 1.76 16.68 -18.36
N ALA A 126 0.58 16.97 -18.94
CA ALA A 126 -0.39 17.86 -18.31
C ALA A 126 -1.84 17.54 -18.71
N PHE A 127 -2.76 17.79 -17.79
CA PHE A 127 -4.19 17.82 -18.06
C PHE A 127 -4.65 19.25 -18.36
N GLY A 128 -5.68 19.37 -19.19
CA GLY A 128 -6.34 20.64 -19.45
C GLY A 128 -7.85 20.49 -19.53
N TYR A 129 -8.58 21.58 -19.32
CA TYR A 129 -10.02 21.60 -19.50
C TYR A 129 -10.49 22.84 -20.24
N ARG A 130 -11.69 22.73 -20.81
CA ARG A 130 -12.52 23.83 -21.28
C ARG A 130 -13.97 23.57 -20.86
N LEU A 131 -14.65 24.57 -20.31
CA LEU A 131 -16.03 24.45 -19.82
C LEU A 131 -16.89 25.64 -20.26
N GLY A 132 -17.93 25.36 -21.06
CA GLY A 132 -18.82 26.37 -21.61
C GLY A 132 -18.07 27.38 -22.50
N GLY A 133 -18.31 28.67 -22.26
CA GLY A 133 -17.60 29.78 -22.90
C GLY A 133 -16.29 30.18 -22.23
N ALA A 134 -15.89 29.52 -21.13
CA ALA A 134 -14.68 29.87 -20.42
C ALA A 134 -13.41 29.62 -21.27
N PRO A 135 -12.35 30.44 -21.11
CA PRO A 135 -11.04 30.16 -21.68
C PRO A 135 -10.52 28.80 -21.17
N ALA A 136 -9.78 28.10 -22.01
CA ALA A 136 -9.15 26.84 -21.61
C ALA A 136 -8.08 27.07 -20.53
N ARG A 137 -7.90 26.08 -19.65
CA ARG A 137 -6.92 26.07 -18.56
C ARG A 137 -6.20 24.75 -18.45
N LEU A 138 -4.90 24.77 -18.21
CA LEU A 138 -4.20 23.61 -17.67
C LEU A 138 -4.62 23.40 -16.21
N LEU A 139 -4.83 22.15 -15.82
CA LEU A 139 -4.97 21.75 -14.42
C LEU A 139 -3.59 21.72 -13.75
N ARG A 140 -2.94 22.88 -13.70
CA ARG A 140 -1.73 23.15 -12.93
C ARG A 140 -1.78 24.54 -12.33
N THR A 141 -1.29 24.69 -11.10
CA THR A 141 -1.04 26.00 -10.47
C THR A 141 0.25 26.63 -10.99
N HIS A 142 1.24 25.80 -11.30
CA HIS A 142 2.56 26.19 -11.81
C HIS A 142 2.76 25.56 -13.21
N PRO A 143 2.12 26.10 -14.26
CA PRO A 143 2.19 25.58 -15.62
C PRO A 143 3.56 25.84 -16.26
N PRO A 144 3.95 25.06 -17.29
CA PRO A 144 5.09 25.40 -18.14
C PRO A 144 4.92 26.80 -18.79
N ALA A 145 6.04 27.47 -19.04
CA ALA A 145 6.05 28.87 -19.48
C ALA A 145 5.21 29.11 -20.75
N GLY A 146 4.37 30.15 -20.71
CA GLY A 146 3.50 30.53 -21.84
C GLY A 146 2.16 29.78 -21.91
N LEU A 147 1.80 28.98 -20.90
CA LEU A 147 0.53 28.25 -20.82
C LEU A 147 -0.34 28.72 -19.64
N PRO A 148 -1.67 28.84 -19.81
CA PRO A 148 -2.57 29.32 -18.76
C PRO A 148 -2.89 28.20 -17.75
N GLY A 149 -2.35 28.31 -16.54
CA GLY A 149 -2.70 27.46 -15.40
C GLY A 149 -3.95 27.95 -14.66
N VAL A 150 -4.40 27.19 -13.66
CA VAL A 150 -5.48 27.58 -12.74
C VAL A 150 -4.95 28.37 -11.55
N GLU A 151 -5.78 29.25 -10.98
CA GLU A 151 -5.43 30.08 -9.81
C GLU A 151 -5.16 29.26 -8.54
N GLY A 152 -5.83 28.11 -8.39
CA GLY A 152 -5.58 27.18 -7.31
C GLY A 152 -6.15 25.78 -7.56
N ILE A 153 -5.69 24.82 -6.75
CA ILE A 153 -6.16 23.44 -6.73
C ILE A 153 -6.32 22.99 -5.29
N ARG A 154 -7.52 22.51 -4.94
CA ARG A 154 -7.74 21.72 -3.73
C ARG A 154 -7.48 20.25 -4.04
N PHE A 155 -6.39 19.73 -3.50
CA PHE A 155 -5.99 18.33 -3.56
C PHE A 155 -6.74 17.48 -2.53
N SER A 156 -6.95 16.20 -2.84
CA SER A 156 -7.30 15.16 -1.87
C SER A 156 -6.70 13.83 -2.28
N GLY A 157 -6.20 13.03 -1.33
CA GLY A 157 -5.55 11.74 -1.61
C GLY A 157 -5.98 10.64 -0.65
N ALA A 158 -6.22 9.45 -1.18
CA ALA A 158 -6.51 8.23 -0.42
C ALA A 158 -6.19 7.01 -1.31
N THR A 159 -5.12 6.26 -1.03
CA THR A 159 -4.61 5.21 -1.93
C THR A 159 -5.70 4.20 -2.36
N PRO A 160 -5.86 3.90 -3.67
CA PRO A 160 -5.09 4.33 -4.86
C PRO A 160 -5.77 5.47 -5.66
N PHE A 161 -6.32 6.47 -4.98
CA PHE A 161 -7.08 7.58 -5.57
C PHE A 161 -6.52 8.95 -5.24
N THR A 162 -6.50 9.83 -6.23
CA THR A 162 -6.24 11.27 -6.10
C THR A 162 -7.42 12.05 -6.64
N ARG A 163 -7.74 13.21 -6.05
CA ARG A 163 -8.71 14.17 -6.57
C ARG A 163 -8.11 15.58 -6.60
N LEU A 164 -8.22 16.26 -7.73
CA LEU A 164 -7.94 17.69 -7.89
C LEU A 164 -9.26 18.43 -8.12
N ALA A 165 -9.57 19.42 -7.30
CA ALA A 165 -10.68 20.35 -7.51
C ALA A 165 -10.10 21.74 -7.79
N PRO A 166 -10.00 22.18 -9.05
CA PRO A 166 -9.48 23.51 -9.40
C PRO A 166 -10.42 24.63 -8.92
N THR A 167 -9.81 25.75 -8.55
CA THR A 167 -10.46 27.04 -8.34
C THR A 167 -9.88 28.03 -9.35
N ASP A 168 -10.74 28.66 -10.14
CA ASP A 168 -10.36 29.64 -11.17
C ASP A 168 -11.52 30.61 -11.40
N SER A 169 -11.25 31.91 -11.35
CA SER A 169 -12.25 32.98 -11.53
C SER A 169 -12.96 32.95 -12.89
N ALA A 170 -12.40 32.29 -13.90
CA ALA A 170 -13.01 32.14 -15.22
C ALA A 170 -13.99 30.95 -15.33
N LEU A 171 -14.16 30.13 -14.28
CA LEU A 171 -15.19 29.09 -14.27
C LEU A 171 -16.60 29.68 -14.32
N PRO A 172 -17.56 29.07 -15.04
CA PRO A 172 -18.96 29.49 -15.01
C PRO A 172 -19.50 29.47 -13.57
N ALA A 173 -20.25 30.51 -13.18
CA ALA A 173 -20.70 30.70 -11.80
C ALA A 173 -21.38 29.46 -11.20
N GLY A 174 -20.85 28.96 -10.08
CA GLY A 174 -21.32 27.77 -9.37
C GLY A 174 -21.01 26.42 -10.04
N ALA A 175 -20.37 26.41 -11.22
CA ALA A 175 -19.94 25.16 -11.85
C ALA A 175 -18.76 24.57 -11.11
N ASN A 176 -18.80 23.26 -10.90
CA ASN A 176 -17.78 22.53 -10.15
C ASN A 176 -17.08 21.52 -11.05
N LEU A 177 -15.74 21.50 -11.00
CA LEU A 177 -14.89 20.53 -11.69
C LEU A 177 -14.08 19.73 -10.66
N ARG A 178 -13.97 18.41 -10.90
CA ARG A 178 -13.15 17.50 -10.08
C ARG A 178 -12.48 16.46 -10.98
N LEU A 179 -11.15 16.50 -11.08
CA LEU A 179 -10.37 15.46 -11.76
C LEU A 179 -9.99 14.37 -10.76
N TYR A 180 -10.46 13.14 -11.00
CA TYR A 180 -10.08 11.97 -10.22
C TYR A 180 -9.02 11.15 -10.96
N GLY A 181 -7.85 10.96 -10.35
CA GLY A 181 -6.86 9.96 -10.75
C GLY A 181 -7.10 8.65 -9.98
N ARG A 182 -7.04 7.50 -10.66
CA ARG A 182 -7.30 6.18 -10.06
C ARG A 182 -6.50 5.04 -10.68
N SER A 183 -6.24 4.02 -9.86
CA SER A 183 -5.89 2.67 -10.31
C SER A 183 -7.11 1.74 -10.29
N ARG A 184 -6.96 0.54 -10.85
CA ARG A 184 -7.89 -0.56 -10.65
C ARG A 184 -7.30 -1.52 -9.62
N TRP A 185 -7.85 -1.50 -8.41
CA TRP A 185 -7.50 -2.44 -7.35
C TRP A 185 -8.75 -3.21 -6.94
N ARG A 186 -8.60 -4.51 -6.73
CA ARG A 186 -9.64 -5.42 -6.26
C ARG A 186 -9.13 -6.23 -5.08
N LEU A 187 -9.92 -6.25 -4.01
CA LEU A 187 -9.68 -7.13 -2.88
C LEU A 187 -9.80 -8.60 -3.33
N GLY A 188 -8.80 -9.42 -3.02
CA GLY A 188 -8.75 -10.84 -3.37
C GLY A 188 -8.46 -11.18 -4.84
N ASP A 189 -8.54 -10.21 -5.76
CA ASP A 189 -8.24 -10.40 -7.19
C ASP A 189 -6.92 -9.69 -7.51
N ARG A 190 -5.85 -10.46 -7.31
CA ARG A 190 -4.46 -10.07 -7.51
C ARG A 190 -4.18 -9.69 -8.97
N SER A 191 -4.71 -10.46 -9.92
CA SER A 191 -4.52 -10.24 -11.36
C SER A 191 -5.17 -8.93 -11.83
N ALA A 192 -6.44 -8.68 -11.52
CA ALA A 192 -7.08 -7.42 -11.93
C ALA A 192 -6.50 -6.20 -11.19
N SER A 193 -5.83 -6.40 -10.06
CA SER A 193 -5.09 -5.36 -9.34
C SER A 193 -3.72 -5.03 -9.97
N ALA A 194 -3.17 -5.89 -10.83
CA ALA A 194 -1.84 -5.74 -11.43
C ALA A 194 -1.83 -5.05 -12.82
N VAL A 195 -2.95 -4.45 -13.24
CA VAL A 195 -3.07 -3.84 -14.57
C VAL A 195 -2.12 -2.63 -14.75
N PRO A 196 -1.36 -2.55 -15.85
CA PRO A 196 -0.45 -1.42 -16.14
C PRO A 196 -1.20 -0.20 -16.69
N ALA A 197 -2.05 0.42 -15.88
CA ALA A 197 -2.80 1.62 -16.28
C ALA A 197 -3.18 2.55 -15.11
N ALA A 198 -3.42 3.83 -15.45
CA ALA A 198 -4.01 4.85 -14.60
C ALA A 198 -5.16 5.56 -15.33
N GLY A 199 -6.28 5.79 -14.64
CA GLY A 199 -7.50 6.40 -15.18
C GLY A 199 -7.70 7.80 -14.62
N PHE A 200 -8.12 8.74 -15.48
CA PHE A 200 -8.31 10.15 -15.13
C PHE A 200 -9.69 10.63 -15.55
N THR A 201 -10.60 10.80 -14.59
CA THR A 201 -12.01 11.15 -14.81
C THR A 201 -12.30 12.57 -14.32
N LEU A 202 -12.55 13.50 -15.24
CA LEU A 202 -13.02 14.85 -14.95
C LEU A 202 -14.54 14.85 -14.83
N VAL A 203 -15.05 15.04 -13.62
CA VAL A 203 -16.48 15.21 -13.31
C VAL A 203 -16.81 16.71 -13.34
N ALA A 204 -17.89 17.06 -14.04
CA ALA A 204 -18.40 18.43 -14.14
C ALA A 204 -19.88 18.49 -13.72
N THR A 205 -20.21 19.39 -12.80
CA THR A 205 -21.59 19.70 -12.40
C THR A 205 -21.98 21.07 -12.92
N ASN A 206 -23.11 21.13 -13.65
CA ASN A 206 -23.64 22.35 -14.26
C ASN A 206 -24.84 22.87 -13.44
N PRO A 207 -24.71 23.97 -12.68
CA PRO A 207 -25.82 24.53 -11.91
C PRO A 207 -26.80 25.35 -12.76
N THR A 208 -26.47 25.61 -14.03
CA THR A 208 -27.19 26.59 -14.85
C THR A 208 -28.34 25.96 -15.63
N GLY A 209 -29.32 26.79 -16.02
CA GLY A 209 -30.42 26.40 -16.90
C GLY A 209 -30.04 26.22 -18.39
N ARG A 210 -28.74 26.19 -18.73
CA ARG A 210 -28.25 26.04 -20.11
C ARG A 210 -27.20 24.91 -20.19
N PRO A 211 -27.09 24.18 -21.31
CA PRO A 211 -26.07 23.15 -21.46
C PRO A 211 -24.65 23.76 -21.47
N LEU A 212 -23.68 23.06 -20.87
CA LEU A 212 -22.27 23.44 -20.89
C LEU A 212 -21.47 22.42 -21.70
N ALA A 213 -20.73 22.87 -22.71
CA ALA A 213 -19.75 22.03 -23.40
C ALA A 213 -18.54 21.79 -22.49
N LEU A 214 -18.16 20.53 -22.26
CA LEU A 214 -16.97 20.14 -21.50
C LEU A 214 -15.98 19.48 -22.46
N SER A 215 -14.71 19.88 -22.40
CA SER A 215 -13.60 19.12 -22.98
C SER A 215 -12.52 18.87 -21.93
N LEU A 216 -12.05 17.63 -21.82
CA LEU A 216 -10.86 17.21 -21.04
C LEU A 216 -9.74 16.88 -22.02
N LEU A 217 -8.57 17.49 -21.84
CA LEU A 217 -7.30 17.18 -22.52
C LEU A 217 -6.38 16.41 -21.57
N PHE A 218 -5.65 15.42 -22.10
CA PHE A 218 -4.42 14.90 -21.51
C PHE A 218 -3.31 14.87 -22.57
N VAL A 219 -2.16 15.48 -22.28
CA VAL A 219 -0.94 15.47 -23.12
C VAL A 219 0.18 14.71 -22.45
N LEU A 220 0.98 14.01 -23.25
CA LEU A 220 2.24 13.39 -22.88
C LEU A 220 3.36 13.85 -23.84
N PRO A 221 4.59 14.13 -23.35
CA PRO A 221 5.76 14.44 -24.18
C PRO A 221 6.34 13.14 -24.77
N VAL A 222 5.67 12.62 -25.78
CA VAL A 222 5.96 11.33 -26.42
C VAL A 222 6.17 11.52 -27.91
N GLN A 223 7.26 10.94 -28.43
CA GLN A 223 7.42 10.84 -29.87
C GLN A 223 6.37 9.88 -30.42
N ALA A 224 5.77 10.24 -31.55
CA ALA A 224 4.75 9.43 -32.19
C ALA A 224 5.28 8.83 -33.50
N SER A 225 6.09 7.77 -33.39
CA SER A 225 6.42 6.93 -34.56
C SER A 225 5.30 5.89 -34.77
N CYS A 226 4.51 6.03 -35.84
CA CYS A 226 3.47 5.08 -36.24
C CYS A 226 2.40 4.79 -35.18
N ALA A 227 1.45 5.71 -35.00
CA ALA A 227 0.22 5.43 -34.27
C ALA A 227 -0.73 4.57 -35.12
N ALA A 228 -1.20 3.46 -34.56
CA ALA A 228 -2.34 2.73 -35.08
C ALA A 228 -3.61 3.23 -34.38
N TRP A 229 -4.61 3.64 -35.16
CA TRP A 229 -5.92 4.02 -34.64
C TRP A 229 -6.77 2.78 -34.39
N SER A 230 -7.25 2.63 -33.16
CA SER A 230 -8.07 1.50 -32.73
C SER A 230 -9.44 1.99 -32.26
N PHE A 231 -10.45 1.68 -33.08
CA PHE A 231 -11.84 1.99 -32.78
C PHE A 231 -12.42 0.89 -31.89
N VAL A 232 -12.89 1.26 -30.70
CA VAL A 232 -13.62 0.33 -29.81
C VAL A 232 -15.11 0.39 -30.15
N ASN A 233 -15.66 1.60 -30.25
CA ASN A 233 -16.95 1.92 -30.86
C ASN A 233 -17.04 3.45 -31.12
N ALA A 234 -18.22 3.97 -31.47
CA ALA A 234 -18.42 5.40 -31.73
C ALA A 234 -18.09 6.33 -30.54
N THR A 235 -18.25 5.84 -29.30
CA THR A 235 -18.14 6.61 -28.04
C THR A 235 -16.89 6.31 -27.20
N ARG A 236 -16.12 5.30 -27.62
CA ARG A 236 -14.90 4.82 -26.96
C ARG A 236 -13.83 4.63 -28.03
N ARG A 237 -12.75 5.41 -27.94
CA ARG A 237 -11.63 5.34 -28.88
C ARG A 237 -10.31 5.25 -28.14
N CYS A 238 -9.34 4.62 -28.78
CA CYS A 238 -7.98 4.51 -28.29
C CYS A 238 -6.99 4.98 -29.36
N THR A 239 -5.83 5.42 -28.89
CA THR A 239 -4.64 5.60 -29.72
C THR A 239 -3.42 5.02 -29.00
N ARG A 240 -2.43 4.60 -29.76
CA ARG A 240 -1.16 4.08 -29.25
C ARG A 240 -0.01 4.93 -29.76
N PHE A 241 0.90 5.27 -28.85
CA PHE A 241 2.16 5.94 -29.14
C PHE A 241 3.29 4.91 -28.97
N ALA A 242 4.03 4.64 -30.04
CA ALA A 242 5.28 3.88 -29.95
C ALA A 242 6.46 4.84 -29.70
N ASN A 243 7.49 4.36 -29.00
CA ASN A 243 8.60 5.16 -28.47
C ASN A 243 8.21 6.21 -27.43
N PHE A 244 7.55 5.75 -26.36
CA PHE A 244 7.77 6.33 -25.04
C PHE A 244 9.25 6.06 -24.68
N SER A 245 10.04 7.12 -24.56
CA SER A 245 11.45 7.08 -24.14
C SER A 245 11.76 8.37 -23.39
N ALA A 246 11.18 8.47 -22.20
CA ALA A 246 11.41 9.58 -21.28
C ALA A 246 12.74 9.41 -20.53
N VAL A 247 13.17 8.16 -20.32
CA VAL A 247 14.50 7.79 -19.84
C VAL A 247 15.38 7.43 -21.06
N PRO A 248 16.66 7.86 -21.13
CA PRO A 248 17.62 7.21 -22.02
C PRO A 248 17.64 5.71 -21.70
N PRO A 249 17.65 4.79 -22.69
CA PRO A 249 17.65 3.36 -22.42
C PRO A 249 18.73 3.03 -21.39
N ALA A 250 18.34 2.34 -20.30
CA ALA A 250 19.32 1.75 -19.40
C ALA A 250 20.28 0.93 -20.26
N ALA A 251 21.60 1.00 -20.01
CA ALA A 251 22.63 0.65 -21.00
C ALA A 251 22.57 -0.80 -21.57
N ASN A 252 21.71 -1.66 -21.00
CA ASN A 252 21.49 -3.05 -21.37
C ASN A 252 20.09 -3.34 -21.94
N SER A 253 19.18 -2.37 -22.07
CA SER A 253 17.86 -2.61 -22.66
C SER A 253 17.97 -2.83 -24.16
N ALA A 254 18.13 -4.10 -24.55
CA ALA A 254 18.04 -4.56 -25.93
C ALA A 254 16.71 -4.07 -26.57
N SER A 255 16.76 -3.90 -27.90
CA SER A 255 15.69 -3.46 -28.83
C SER A 255 14.26 -3.37 -28.27
N PRO A 256 13.48 -2.29 -28.57
CA PRO A 256 12.08 -2.21 -28.17
C PRO A 256 11.34 -3.48 -28.58
N ALA A 257 10.97 -4.29 -27.58
CA ALA A 257 10.33 -5.57 -27.79
C ALA A 257 8.96 -5.37 -28.45
N ASP A 258 8.56 -6.30 -29.31
CA ASP A 258 7.27 -6.27 -30.00
C ASP A 258 6.13 -5.99 -29.01
N GLY A 259 5.36 -4.93 -29.30
CA GLY A 259 4.25 -4.49 -28.45
C GLY A 259 4.57 -3.42 -27.39
N ALA A 260 5.83 -3.03 -27.18
CA ALA A 260 6.18 -1.98 -26.22
C ALA A 260 5.51 -0.61 -26.52
N GLY A 261 5.15 0.17 -25.50
CA GLY A 261 4.68 1.54 -25.64
C GLY A 261 3.60 1.97 -24.65
N VAL A 262 2.93 3.08 -24.96
CA VAL A 262 1.82 3.62 -24.17
C VAL A 262 0.59 3.89 -25.04
N SER A 263 -0.58 3.88 -24.43
CA SER A 263 -1.85 4.19 -25.08
C SER A 263 -2.68 5.16 -24.26
N LEU A 264 -3.35 6.08 -24.94
CA LEU A 264 -4.43 6.89 -24.37
C LEU A 264 -5.76 6.38 -24.94
N CYS A 265 -6.72 6.09 -24.06
CA CYS A 265 -8.10 5.83 -24.44
C CYS A 265 -9.03 6.87 -23.81
N GLY A 266 -10.10 7.24 -24.52
CA GLY A 266 -11.07 8.23 -24.08
C GLY A 266 -12.50 7.72 -24.15
N ALA A 267 -13.34 8.15 -23.19
CA ALA A 267 -14.79 7.97 -23.20
C ALA A 267 -15.49 8.96 -22.25
N GLY A 268 -16.79 9.19 -22.43
CA GLY A 268 -17.60 10.01 -21.52
C GLY A 268 -18.86 9.28 -21.02
N GLU A 269 -19.42 9.76 -19.91
CA GLU A 269 -20.61 9.22 -19.23
C GLU A 269 -21.49 10.36 -18.70
N GLY A 270 -22.82 10.19 -18.72
CA GLY A 270 -23.78 11.19 -18.19
C GLY A 270 -23.96 12.45 -19.05
N GLY A 271 -23.33 12.52 -20.24
CA GLY A 271 -23.52 13.63 -21.17
C GLY A 271 -24.89 13.62 -21.84
N ALA A 272 -25.39 14.79 -22.23
CA ALA A 272 -26.64 14.97 -22.97
C ALA A 272 -26.59 14.38 -24.40
N ALA A 273 -25.40 14.03 -24.88
CA ALA A 273 -25.13 13.34 -26.13
C ALA A 273 -23.91 12.41 -25.96
N ALA A 274 -23.70 11.53 -26.93
CA ALA A 274 -22.48 10.73 -27.06
C ALA A 274 -21.22 11.60 -27.00
N ALA A 275 -20.20 11.16 -26.26
CA ALA A 275 -18.93 11.88 -26.17
C ALA A 275 -18.12 11.74 -27.46
N GLU A 276 -17.57 12.87 -27.92
CA GLU A 276 -16.59 12.95 -29.00
C GLU A 276 -15.20 12.66 -28.41
N VAL A 277 -14.44 11.76 -29.05
CA VAL A 277 -13.05 11.44 -28.67
C VAL A 277 -12.13 11.74 -29.85
N SER A 278 -11.18 12.63 -29.62
CA SER A 278 -10.19 13.08 -30.61
C SER A 278 -8.78 12.96 -30.04
N PHE A 279 -7.78 12.96 -30.91
CA PHE A 279 -6.39 12.77 -30.57
C PHE A 279 -5.52 13.56 -31.55
N GLY A 280 -4.29 13.87 -31.17
CA GLY A 280 -3.36 14.54 -32.07
C GLY A 280 -1.95 14.56 -31.54
N THR A 281 -1.01 14.92 -32.41
CA THR A 281 0.42 15.08 -32.09
C THR A 281 0.91 16.46 -32.54
N ALA A 282 1.96 16.96 -31.88
CA ALA A 282 2.66 18.17 -32.31
C ALA A 282 4.13 18.19 -31.85
N GLY A 283 4.90 19.17 -32.34
CA GLY A 283 6.30 19.38 -31.94
C GLY A 283 6.52 20.00 -30.55
N SER A 284 5.46 20.39 -29.83
CA SER A 284 5.52 20.90 -28.46
C SER A 284 4.16 20.86 -27.77
N LEU A 285 4.15 20.90 -26.43
CA LEU A 285 2.95 21.07 -25.62
C LEU A 285 2.16 22.33 -26.03
N VAL A 286 2.85 23.44 -26.31
CA VAL A 286 2.22 24.72 -26.71
C VAL A 286 1.45 24.59 -28.03
N ALA A 287 1.94 23.79 -28.98
CA ALA A 287 1.24 23.57 -30.25
C ALA A 287 -0.04 22.73 -30.08
N LEU A 288 0.01 21.65 -29.28
CA LEU A 288 -1.21 20.88 -28.93
C LEU A 288 -2.20 21.75 -28.13
N TRP A 289 -1.69 22.57 -27.21
CA TRP A 289 -2.51 23.44 -26.37
C TRP A 289 -3.33 24.44 -27.20
N ARG A 290 -2.75 25.06 -28.23
CA ARG A 290 -3.48 26.00 -29.12
C ARG A 290 -4.67 25.31 -29.81
N SER A 291 -4.43 24.16 -30.44
CA SER A 291 -5.49 23.37 -31.09
C SER A 291 -6.64 23.02 -30.13
N PHE A 292 -6.30 22.59 -28.90
CA PHE A 292 -7.28 22.33 -27.86
C PHE A 292 -8.03 23.58 -27.39
N ALA A 293 -7.32 24.69 -27.15
CA ALA A 293 -7.91 25.92 -26.62
C ALA A 293 -8.89 26.57 -27.61
N GLU A 294 -8.58 26.51 -28.91
CA GLU A 294 -9.42 27.02 -29.99
C GLU A 294 -10.66 26.14 -30.21
N ALA A 295 -10.45 24.82 -30.43
CA ALA A 295 -11.51 23.94 -30.94
C ALA A 295 -12.18 23.06 -29.86
N GLY A 296 -11.54 22.86 -28.70
CA GLY A 296 -11.98 21.89 -27.67
C GLY A 296 -11.83 20.42 -28.10
N ARG A 297 -11.02 20.16 -29.14
CA ARG A 297 -10.71 18.86 -29.78
C ARG A 297 -9.28 18.92 -30.36
N LEU A 298 -8.74 17.80 -30.83
CA LEU A 298 -7.44 17.74 -31.52
C LEU A 298 -7.58 17.25 -32.96
N ASP A 299 -6.90 17.94 -33.87
CA ASP A 299 -6.96 17.71 -35.33
C ASP A 299 -5.58 17.31 -35.91
N GLY A 300 -4.71 16.74 -35.07
CA GLY A 300 -3.28 16.59 -35.37
C GLY A 300 -2.96 15.50 -36.40
N ALA A 301 -2.18 15.87 -37.42
CA ALA A 301 -1.53 14.91 -38.32
C ALA A 301 -0.36 14.19 -37.63
N MET A 302 0.01 13.02 -38.16
CA MET A 302 1.04 12.15 -37.61
C MET A 302 2.44 12.78 -37.61
N GLY A 303 2.99 13.01 -36.41
CA GLY A 303 4.37 13.44 -36.21
C GLY A 303 4.51 14.46 -35.08
N GLY A 304 5.61 14.40 -34.33
CA GLY A 304 5.88 15.30 -33.23
C GLY A 304 6.58 14.65 -32.04
N SER A 305 6.89 15.47 -31.04
CA SER A 305 7.48 15.09 -29.74
C SER A 305 6.45 15.00 -28.63
N HIS A 306 5.19 15.35 -28.92
CA HIS A 306 4.08 15.34 -27.99
C HIS A 306 2.85 14.68 -28.62
N GLY A 307 2.10 13.92 -27.81
CA GLY A 307 0.84 13.30 -28.18
C GLY A 307 -0.23 13.56 -27.12
N GLY A 308 -1.50 13.68 -27.53
CA GLY A 308 -2.60 13.93 -26.61
C GLY A 308 -3.93 13.33 -27.02
N ALA A 309 -4.82 13.24 -26.04
CA ALA A 309 -6.20 12.79 -26.18
C ALA A 309 -7.15 13.85 -25.63
N VAL A 310 -8.28 14.07 -26.32
CA VAL A 310 -9.37 14.94 -25.86
C VAL A 310 -10.69 14.18 -25.87
N VAL A 311 -11.41 14.26 -24.75
CA VAL A 311 -12.80 13.81 -24.64
C VAL A 311 -13.68 15.05 -24.48
N ARG A 312 -14.65 15.19 -25.37
CA ARG A 312 -15.59 16.32 -25.41
C ARG A 312 -17.03 15.83 -25.30
N LEU A 313 -17.84 16.49 -24.48
CA LEU A 313 -19.25 16.16 -24.25
C LEU A 313 -20.06 17.40 -23.87
N VAL A 314 -21.37 17.24 -23.70
CA VAL A 314 -22.27 18.30 -23.22
C VAL A 314 -22.85 17.90 -21.87
N VAL A 315 -22.66 18.75 -20.85
CA VAL A 315 -23.30 18.63 -19.53
C VAL A 315 -24.69 19.25 -19.62
N ALA A 316 -25.73 18.48 -19.31
CA ALA A 316 -27.11 18.97 -19.32
C ALA A 316 -27.33 20.11 -18.29
N PRO A 317 -28.35 20.98 -18.47
CA PRO A 317 -28.80 21.91 -17.43
C PRO A 317 -29.08 21.18 -16.11
N HIS A 318 -28.62 21.73 -14.99
CA HIS A 318 -28.72 21.11 -13.64
C HIS A 318 -28.15 19.68 -13.54
N GLY A 319 -27.37 19.23 -14.52
CA GLY A 319 -26.85 17.88 -14.64
C GLY A 319 -25.40 17.72 -14.18
N THR A 320 -24.96 16.46 -14.08
CA THR A 320 -23.56 16.08 -13.90
C THR A 320 -23.16 15.08 -14.98
N ALA A 321 -22.00 15.30 -15.59
CA ALA A 321 -21.40 14.41 -16.58
C ALA A 321 -19.91 14.24 -16.29
N SER A 322 -19.28 13.22 -16.89
CA SER A 322 -17.85 12.98 -16.74
C SER A 322 -17.15 12.60 -18.03
N ALA A 323 -15.95 13.13 -18.21
CA ALA A 323 -15.04 12.82 -19.31
C ALA A 323 -13.85 12.05 -18.72
N THR A 324 -13.50 10.89 -19.30
CA THR A 324 -12.40 10.04 -18.82
C THR A 324 -11.36 9.85 -19.90
N VAL A 325 -10.09 10.11 -19.56
CA VAL A 325 -8.92 9.63 -20.32
C VAL A 325 -8.16 8.63 -19.46
N SER A 326 -7.78 7.49 -20.01
CA SER A 326 -6.96 6.48 -19.35
C SER A 326 -5.62 6.32 -20.07
N LEU A 327 -4.53 6.31 -19.30
CA LEU A 327 -3.20 5.96 -19.75
C LEU A 327 -2.91 4.51 -19.39
N GLY A 328 -2.66 3.69 -20.39
CA GLY A 328 -2.12 2.34 -20.23
C GLY A 328 -0.71 2.25 -20.80
N TRP A 329 0.13 1.43 -20.18
CA TRP A 329 1.49 1.16 -20.63
C TRP A 329 1.73 -0.33 -20.78
N TYR A 330 2.69 -0.69 -21.61
CA TYR A 330 3.12 -2.08 -21.76
C TYR A 330 4.59 -2.08 -22.12
N PHE A 331 5.41 -2.53 -21.18
CA PHE A 331 6.83 -2.74 -21.37
C PHE A 331 7.12 -4.19 -20.96
N PRO A 332 7.23 -5.14 -21.91
CA PRO A 332 7.32 -6.55 -21.55
C PRO A 332 8.76 -6.93 -21.15
N ALA A 333 9.76 -6.19 -21.62
CA ALA A 333 11.19 -6.52 -21.55
C ALA A 333 11.93 -5.79 -20.39
N ARG A 334 11.54 -6.04 -19.14
CA ARG A 334 12.25 -5.50 -17.96
C ARG A 334 13.58 -6.20 -17.76
N ASP A 335 14.66 -5.43 -17.90
CA ASP A 335 15.96 -5.75 -17.29
C ASP A 335 15.87 -5.47 -15.78
N PHE A 336 16.32 -6.44 -14.99
CA PHE A 336 16.79 -6.19 -13.64
C PHE A 336 18.19 -6.80 -13.52
N MET A 337 19.19 -6.02 -13.11
CA MET A 337 20.57 -6.48 -12.89
C MET A 337 21.23 -7.22 -14.06
N GLY A 338 20.90 -6.85 -15.31
CA GLY A 338 21.39 -7.49 -16.52
C GLY A 338 20.66 -8.79 -16.88
N GLY A 339 19.67 -9.19 -16.09
CA GLY A 339 18.75 -10.29 -16.37
C GLY A 339 17.42 -9.79 -16.92
N LEU A 340 17.01 -10.30 -18.07
CA LEU A 340 15.71 -10.00 -18.68
C LEU A 340 14.60 -10.81 -18.00
N VAL A 341 13.99 -10.25 -16.95
CA VAL A 341 12.91 -10.87 -16.16
C VAL A 341 11.51 -10.58 -16.69
N GLY A 342 11.34 -9.44 -17.36
CA GLY A 342 10.04 -8.97 -17.80
C GLY A 342 9.12 -8.48 -16.67
N ASN A 343 7.86 -8.23 -17.02
CA ASN A 343 6.82 -7.85 -16.05
C ASN A 343 5.71 -8.90 -16.03
N PHE A 344 5.14 -9.12 -14.84
CA PHE A 344 4.01 -10.04 -14.64
C PHE A 344 2.86 -9.83 -15.62
N TYR A 345 2.44 -8.58 -15.84
CA TYR A 345 1.31 -8.28 -16.73
C TYR A 345 1.53 -8.78 -18.18
N ALA A 346 2.78 -8.95 -18.59
CA ALA A 346 3.16 -9.50 -19.89
C ALA A 346 3.38 -11.02 -19.83
N SER A 347 4.15 -11.52 -18.85
CA SER A 347 4.47 -12.95 -18.74
C SER A 347 3.23 -13.81 -18.40
N SER A 348 2.30 -13.29 -17.60
CA SER A 348 1.02 -13.93 -17.31
C SER A 348 -0.04 -13.71 -18.39
N ARG A 349 0.27 -12.94 -19.45
CA ARG A 349 -0.69 -12.45 -20.47
C ARG A 349 -1.94 -11.79 -19.86
N LEU A 350 -1.76 -11.02 -18.78
CA LEU A 350 -2.85 -10.25 -18.14
C LEU A 350 -3.43 -9.21 -19.12
N VAL A 351 -2.57 -8.64 -19.95
CA VAL A 351 -2.89 -7.77 -21.09
C VAL A 351 -1.93 -8.09 -22.24
N LEU A 352 -2.40 -7.93 -23.47
CA LEU A 352 -1.62 -8.15 -24.69
C LEU A 352 -0.94 -6.87 -25.19
N GLY A 353 -1.24 -5.72 -24.58
CA GLY A 353 -0.61 -4.43 -24.89
C GLY A 353 -1.16 -3.27 -24.07
N SER A 354 -0.55 -2.10 -24.25
CA SER A 354 -0.85 -0.84 -23.55
C SER A 354 -2.30 -0.39 -23.71
N GLU A 355 -2.90 -0.71 -24.85
CA GLU A 355 -4.25 -0.32 -25.18
C GLU A 355 -5.28 -1.11 -24.38
N GLU A 356 -5.10 -2.43 -24.29
CA GLU A 356 -5.98 -3.29 -23.50
C GLU A 356 -5.96 -2.87 -22.03
N ALA A 357 -4.76 -2.60 -21.48
CA ALA A 357 -4.60 -2.05 -20.15
C ALA A 357 -5.37 -0.74 -19.96
N ALA A 358 -5.23 0.22 -20.88
CA ALA A 358 -5.95 1.50 -20.85
C ALA A 358 -7.48 1.30 -20.88
N ARG A 359 -8.00 0.44 -21.78
CA ARG A 359 -9.43 0.15 -21.93
C ARG A 359 -10.10 -0.29 -20.63
N THR A 360 -9.41 -1.01 -19.75
CA THR A 360 -9.96 -1.44 -18.44
C THR A 360 -10.36 -0.29 -17.51
N LEU A 361 -9.81 0.92 -17.73
CA LEU A 361 -10.06 2.10 -16.91
C LEU A 361 -11.00 3.12 -17.57
N LEU A 362 -11.67 2.75 -18.66
CA LEU A 362 -12.81 3.51 -19.18
C LEU A 362 -14.05 3.34 -18.27
N PRO A 363 -14.98 4.32 -18.23
CA PRO A 363 -16.22 4.24 -17.46
C PRO A 363 -17.09 3.04 -17.86
N GLY A 364 -17.85 2.53 -16.89
CA GLY A 364 -18.73 1.37 -17.04
C GLY A 364 -19.04 0.72 -15.68
N SER A 365 -19.94 -0.26 -15.70
CA SER A 365 -20.39 -1.00 -14.50
C SER A 365 -19.23 -1.63 -13.72
N GLU A 366 -18.26 -2.21 -14.42
CA GLU A 366 -17.07 -2.84 -13.84
C GLU A 366 -16.16 -1.81 -13.14
N ALA A 367 -15.78 -0.73 -13.81
CA ALA A 367 -14.98 0.34 -13.21
C ALA A 367 -15.68 0.97 -11.99
N ALA A 368 -17.00 1.15 -12.05
CA ALA A 368 -17.77 1.66 -10.92
C ALA A 368 -17.90 0.63 -9.77
N ALA A 369 -17.91 -0.67 -10.07
CA ALA A 369 -17.87 -1.73 -9.07
C ALA A 369 -16.51 -1.82 -8.37
N ASP A 370 -15.41 -1.68 -9.10
CA ASP A 370 -14.04 -1.67 -8.56
C ASP A 370 -13.87 -0.49 -7.57
N VAL A 371 -14.36 0.71 -7.93
CA VAL A 371 -14.36 1.88 -7.03
C VAL A 371 -15.23 1.65 -5.79
N ARG A 372 -16.45 1.11 -5.92
CA ARG A 372 -17.32 0.81 -4.77
C ARG A 372 -16.73 -0.24 -3.84
N GLY A 373 -16.15 -1.31 -4.39
CA GLY A 373 -15.50 -2.37 -3.60
C GLY A 373 -14.35 -1.83 -2.77
N TRP A 374 -13.50 -0.98 -3.36
CA TRP A 374 -12.42 -0.32 -2.61
C TRP A 374 -12.94 0.73 -1.61
N ALA A 375 -13.99 1.48 -1.94
CA ALA A 375 -14.62 2.42 -1.01
C ALA A 375 -15.17 1.70 0.23
N SER A 376 -15.84 0.55 0.06
CA SER A 376 -16.29 -0.28 1.17
C SER A 376 -15.14 -0.81 2.03
N PHE A 377 -14.01 -1.21 1.41
CA PHE A 377 -12.79 -1.56 2.14
C PHE A 377 -12.25 -0.38 2.95
N ALA A 378 -12.03 0.77 2.32
CA ALA A 378 -11.50 1.97 2.95
C ALA A 378 -12.40 2.46 4.10
N ALA A 379 -13.73 2.32 3.98
CA ALA A 379 -14.68 2.64 5.04
C ALA A 379 -14.47 1.82 6.32
N THR A 380 -13.99 0.57 6.24
CA THR A 380 -13.67 -0.23 7.46
C THR A 380 -12.58 0.43 8.32
N LEU A 381 -11.67 1.17 7.68
CA LEU A 381 -10.57 1.87 8.35
C LEU A 381 -10.95 3.30 8.75
N SER A 382 -11.77 3.99 7.94
CA SER A 382 -11.93 5.45 7.96
C SER A 382 -13.36 5.97 8.16
N SER A 383 -14.36 5.10 8.38
CA SER A 383 -15.74 5.53 8.67
C SER A 383 -15.82 6.41 9.93
N PRO A 384 -16.69 7.44 9.97
CA PRO A 384 -16.99 8.19 11.20
C PRO A 384 -17.53 7.36 12.37
N SER A 385 -18.02 6.14 12.11
CA SER A 385 -18.43 5.17 13.14
C SER A 385 -17.26 4.38 13.75
N SER A 386 -16.11 4.35 13.07
CA SER A 386 -14.92 3.60 13.48
C SER A 386 -14.38 4.08 14.83
N SER A 387 -13.97 3.12 15.65
CA SER A 387 -13.25 3.36 16.91
C SER A 387 -11.72 3.39 16.73
N LEU A 388 -11.23 3.25 15.49
CA LEU A 388 -9.87 3.69 15.17
C LEU A 388 -9.82 5.22 15.23
N PRO A 389 -8.76 5.83 15.81
CA PRO A 389 -8.47 7.23 15.59
C PRO A 389 -8.36 7.51 14.08
N ALA A 390 -8.95 8.60 13.61
CA ALA A 390 -8.99 8.94 12.18
C ALA A 390 -7.58 8.95 11.53
N TRP A 391 -6.55 9.38 12.28
CA TRP A 391 -5.17 9.35 11.82
C TRP A 391 -4.61 7.94 11.57
N LEU A 392 -5.06 6.94 12.34
CA LEU A 392 -4.59 5.56 12.20
C LEU A 392 -5.26 4.89 11.00
N GLY A 393 -6.58 5.06 10.86
CA GLY A 393 -7.32 4.56 9.70
C GLY A 393 -6.77 5.14 8.39
N ASP A 394 -6.53 6.45 8.38
CA ASP A 394 -5.90 7.17 7.28
C ASP A 394 -4.46 6.68 6.99
N SER A 395 -3.63 6.54 8.01
CA SER A 395 -2.25 6.06 7.89
C SER A 395 -2.19 4.63 7.35
N LEU A 396 -3.07 3.74 7.82
CA LEU A 396 -3.13 2.36 7.34
C LEU A 396 -3.57 2.32 5.87
N LEU A 397 -4.67 2.99 5.50
CA LEU A 397 -5.12 3.05 4.11
C LEU A 397 -4.02 3.59 3.18
N ASN A 398 -3.40 4.70 3.55
CA ASN A 398 -2.38 5.34 2.72
C ASN A 398 -1.05 4.58 2.72
N SER A 399 -0.71 3.80 3.76
CA SER A 399 0.46 2.91 3.80
C SER A 399 0.56 1.95 2.61
N LEU A 400 -0.57 1.62 1.98
CA LEU A 400 -0.63 0.81 0.77
C LEU A 400 0.06 1.48 -0.44
N HIS A 401 0.50 2.74 -0.34
CA HIS A 401 1.37 3.38 -1.33
C HIS A 401 2.65 2.57 -1.60
N HIS A 402 3.13 1.80 -0.61
CA HIS A 402 4.27 0.88 -0.74
C HIS A 402 4.09 -0.17 -1.86
N THR A 403 2.86 -0.42 -2.34
CA THR A 403 2.60 -1.19 -3.58
C THR A 403 3.40 -0.69 -4.78
N ARG A 404 3.78 0.60 -4.82
CA ARG A 404 4.69 1.16 -5.83
C ARG A 404 6.09 0.56 -5.80
N SER A 405 6.53 0.12 -4.62
CA SER A 405 7.88 -0.38 -4.29
C SER A 405 7.97 -1.90 -4.49
N VAL A 406 6.82 -2.56 -4.72
CA VAL A 406 6.75 -3.98 -5.05
C VAL A 406 7.22 -4.18 -6.48
N MET A 407 8.28 -4.95 -6.67
CA MET A 407 8.63 -5.47 -7.98
C MET A 407 7.95 -6.82 -8.14
N TRP A 408 6.97 -6.90 -9.03
CA TRP A 408 6.27 -8.16 -9.29
C TRP A 408 7.02 -8.93 -10.36
N LEU A 409 8.07 -9.60 -9.89
CA LEU A 409 8.60 -10.82 -10.48
C LEU A 409 7.60 -11.96 -10.19
N ALA A 410 7.97 -13.23 -10.13
CA ALA A 410 6.95 -14.26 -9.89
C ALA A 410 6.25 -14.17 -8.50
N ASP A 411 6.69 -13.30 -7.58
CA ASP A 411 6.53 -13.45 -6.14
C ASP A 411 6.39 -12.14 -5.28
N GLY A 412 5.83 -12.21 -4.05
CA GLY A 412 5.55 -11.01 -3.20
C GLY A 412 5.50 -11.18 -1.65
N ARG A 413 5.59 -10.08 -0.88
CA ARG A 413 5.66 -9.98 0.62
C ARG A 413 4.73 -8.88 1.16
N HIS A 414 4.26 -8.82 2.43
CA HIS A 414 3.72 -9.87 3.32
C HIS A 414 2.39 -9.40 3.97
N ILE A 415 2.21 -9.10 5.28
CA ILE A 415 0.88 -8.95 5.94
C ILE A 415 -0.25 -8.29 5.13
N PRO A 416 -0.24 -6.97 4.77
CA PRO A 416 -1.35 -6.38 4.01
C PRO A 416 -1.51 -7.02 2.63
N TYR A 417 -0.43 -7.51 2.02
CA TYR A 417 -0.49 -8.24 0.76
C TYR A 417 -1.09 -9.64 0.92
N LEU A 418 -0.84 -10.34 2.03
CA LEU A 418 -1.46 -11.64 2.34
C LEU A 418 -2.93 -11.50 2.74
N MET A 419 -3.31 -10.39 3.37
CA MET A 419 -4.72 -10.07 3.66
C MET A 419 -5.48 -9.61 2.41
N LEU A 420 -4.87 -8.81 1.52
CA LEU A 420 -5.55 -8.23 0.36
C LEU A 420 -5.43 -9.10 -0.91
N TRP A 421 -4.32 -9.82 -1.09
CA TRP A 421 -3.94 -10.59 -2.30
C TRP A 421 -3.16 -11.87 -1.93
N PRO A 422 -3.76 -12.82 -1.18
CA PRO A 422 -3.06 -13.96 -0.58
C PRO A 422 -2.21 -14.78 -1.57
N ASP A 423 -2.70 -14.97 -2.79
CA ASP A 423 -2.07 -15.77 -3.84
C ASP A 423 -0.74 -15.19 -4.38
N ALA A 424 -0.28 -14.05 -3.86
CA ALA A 424 1.06 -13.50 -4.12
C ALA A 424 2.18 -14.25 -3.37
N LEU A 425 1.89 -14.94 -2.26
CA LEU A 425 2.91 -15.54 -1.39
C LEU A 425 3.54 -16.85 -1.91
N PRO A 426 2.79 -17.82 -2.49
CA PRO A 426 3.32 -19.16 -2.77
C PRO A 426 4.58 -19.21 -3.65
N SER A 427 4.67 -18.36 -4.67
CA SER A 427 5.84 -18.34 -5.56
C SER A 427 7.11 -17.87 -4.86
N LYS A 428 6.98 -16.93 -3.90
CA LYS A 428 8.11 -16.42 -3.11
C LYS A 428 8.72 -17.49 -2.24
N MET A 429 7.86 -18.31 -1.64
CA MET A 429 8.26 -19.44 -0.83
C MET A 429 9.08 -20.42 -1.66
N ARG A 430 8.67 -20.69 -2.91
CA ARG A 430 9.43 -21.54 -3.83
C ARG A 430 10.80 -20.97 -4.20
N ALA A 431 10.86 -19.69 -4.55
CA ALA A 431 12.14 -19.04 -4.91
C ALA A 431 13.13 -19.06 -3.73
N TRP A 432 12.69 -18.74 -2.51
CA TRP A 432 13.53 -18.88 -1.32
C TRP A 432 13.88 -20.33 -0.97
N ALA A 433 12.97 -21.29 -1.14
CA ALA A 433 13.23 -22.70 -0.88
C ALA A 433 14.25 -23.29 -1.87
N ALA A 434 14.19 -22.89 -3.15
CA ALA A 434 15.17 -23.26 -4.16
C ALA A 434 16.58 -22.71 -3.84
N GLY A 435 16.63 -21.60 -3.11
CA GLY A 435 17.86 -20.99 -2.60
C GLY A 435 18.30 -21.42 -1.20
N ALA A 436 17.70 -22.45 -0.62
CA ALA A 436 18.07 -22.96 0.69
C ALA A 436 19.47 -23.61 0.67
N MET A 437 20.32 -23.20 1.63
CA MET A 437 21.68 -23.71 1.77
C MET A 437 21.69 -25.11 2.41
N PRO A 438 22.77 -25.91 2.27
CA PRO A 438 22.84 -27.27 2.82
C PRO A 438 22.71 -27.38 4.35
N ASP A 439 22.96 -26.30 5.08
CA ASP A 439 22.78 -26.16 6.53
C ASP A 439 21.36 -25.72 6.93
N GLY A 440 20.49 -25.44 5.96
CA GLY A 440 19.13 -24.95 6.13
C GLY A 440 18.98 -23.43 6.04
N MET A 441 20.06 -22.65 5.90
CA MET A 441 19.97 -21.20 5.85
C MET A 441 19.24 -20.69 4.60
N ILE A 442 18.34 -19.72 4.77
CA ILE A 442 17.64 -19.00 3.69
C ILE A 442 18.28 -17.61 3.54
N GLN A 443 18.71 -17.25 2.32
CA GLN A 443 19.38 -15.97 2.07
C GLN A 443 18.41 -14.79 2.08
N GLU A 444 18.90 -13.62 2.50
CA GLU A 444 18.11 -12.40 2.75
C GLU A 444 17.26 -11.93 1.57
N GLN A 445 17.78 -12.06 0.36
CA GLN A 445 17.23 -11.43 -0.83
C GLN A 445 17.08 -12.44 -1.97
N LEU A 446 16.23 -12.08 -2.93
CA LEU A 446 16.12 -12.76 -4.21
C LEU A 446 16.50 -11.73 -5.27
N ALA A 447 17.48 -12.07 -6.12
CA ALA A 447 17.78 -11.35 -7.34
C ALA A 447 17.51 -12.29 -8.51
N LEU A 448 16.48 -12.00 -9.30
CA LEU A 448 16.07 -12.84 -10.44
C LEU A 448 15.69 -14.26 -10.00
N ASP A 449 14.95 -14.38 -8.89
CA ASP A 449 14.60 -15.62 -8.19
C ASP A 449 15.80 -16.46 -7.67
N ALA A 450 17.05 -16.03 -7.92
CA ALA A 450 18.25 -16.58 -7.30
C ALA A 450 18.48 -15.98 -5.90
N PRO A 451 18.86 -16.79 -4.90
CA PRO A 451 19.18 -16.31 -3.56
C PRO A 451 20.42 -15.39 -3.58
N CYS A 452 20.36 -14.29 -2.84
CA CYS A 452 21.49 -13.39 -2.66
C CYS A 452 21.38 -12.57 -1.36
N GLY A 453 22.33 -11.65 -1.16
CA GLY A 453 22.34 -10.73 -0.03
C GLY A 453 23.18 -11.25 1.13
N ARG A 454 22.85 -10.82 2.36
CA ARG A 454 23.64 -11.16 3.56
C ARG A 454 23.11 -12.43 4.22
N VAL A 455 23.96 -13.03 5.06
CA VAL A 455 23.50 -14.01 6.05
C VAL A 455 22.85 -13.24 7.20
N MET A 456 21.54 -13.45 7.40
CA MET A 456 20.70 -12.71 8.35
C MET A 456 19.88 -13.72 9.17
N GLY A 457 20.00 -13.69 10.50
CA GLY A 457 19.43 -14.71 11.39
C GLY A 457 17.90 -14.75 11.45
N ASP A 458 17.24 -13.64 11.11
CA ASP A 458 15.78 -13.54 11.06
C ASP A 458 15.16 -14.13 9.79
N VAL A 459 15.91 -14.29 8.70
CA VAL A 459 15.35 -14.68 7.39
C VAL A 459 14.92 -16.14 7.34
N SER A 460 15.78 -17.07 7.77
CA SER A 460 15.43 -18.49 7.94
C SER A 460 14.23 -18.65 8.87
N SER A 461 14.17 -17.85 9.94
CA SER A 461 13.06 -17.84 10.89
C SER A 461 11.76 -17.37 10.24
N MET A 462 11.80 -16.27 9.49
CA MET A 462 10.64 -15.74 8.78
C MET A 462 10.15 -16.65 7.65
N PHE A 463 11.03 -17.41 7.00
CA PHE A 463 10.60 -18.43 6.04
C PHE A 463 9.65 -19.46 6.68
N VAL A 464 10.00 -19.98 7.86
CA VAL A 464 9.12 -20.92 8.60
C VAL A 464 7.80 -20.24 9.01
N VAL A 465 7.87 -18.98 9.46
CA VAL A 465 6.69 -18.21 9.88
C VAL A 465 5.74 -17.93 8.72
N TYR A 466 6.24 -17.50 7.56
CA TYR A 466 5.40 -17.26 6.37
C TYR A 466 4.71 -18.52 5.86
N LEU A 467 5.35 -19.69 5.95
CA LEU A 467 4.71 -20.96 5.60
C LEU A 467 3.54 -21.30 6.54
N LEU A 468 3.67 -20.96 7.84
CA LEU A 468 2.60 -21.13 8.81
C LEU A 468 1.49 -20.08 8.68
N GLU A 469 1.83 -18.81 8.38
CA GLU A 469 0.85 -17.76 8.07
C GLU A 469 -0.04 -18.18 6.90
N TRP A 470 0.58 -18.60 5.80
CA TRP A 470 -0.10 -19.19 4.65
C TRP A 470 -1.03 -20.32 5.09
N TRP A 471 -0.49 -21.36 5.73
CA TRP A 471 -1.27 -22.53 6.14
C TRP A 471 -2.43 -22.18 7.09
N ARG A 472 -2.21 -21.33 8.11
CA ARG A 472 -3.27 -20.96 9.06
C ARG A 472 -4.40 -20.18 8.39
N TRP A 473 -4.10 -19.38 7.37
CA TRP A 473 -5.04 -18.44 6.79
C TRP A 473 -5.65 -18.86 5.43
N THR A 474 -5.07 -19.86 4.74
CA THR A 474 -5.61 -20.38 3.46
C THR A 474 -5.81 -21.90 3.43
N ALA A 475 -5.77 -22.61 4.57
CA ALA A 475 -5.97 -24.08 4.62
C ALA A 475 -7.32 -24.62 4.06
N ASP A 476 -8.28 -23.77 3.72
CA ASP A 476 -9.50 -24.14 2.98
C ASP A 476 -9.34 -24.05 1.45
N GLU A 477 -8.25 -23.46 0.96
CA GLU A 477 -7.84 -23.49 -0.45
C GLU A 477 -7.17 -24.84 -0.81
N PRO A 478 -7.54 -25.48 -1.95
CA PRO A 478 -6.98 -26.77 -2.35
C PRO A 478 -5.44 -26.81 -2.48
N SER A 479 -4.82 -25.66 -2.79
CA SER A 479 -3.37 -25.54 -2.99
C SER A 479 -2.57 -25.32 -1.71
N ALA A 480 -3.22 -25.05 -0.58
CA ALA A 480 -2.51 -24.73 0.66
C ALA A 480 -1.78 -25.93 1.25
N ALA A 481 -2.43 -27.10 1.25
CA ALA A 481 -1.84 -28.34 1.76
C ALA A 481 -0.65 -28.81 0.90
N SER A 482 -0.72 -28.67 -0.42
CA SER A 482 0.37 -29.07 -1.32
C SER A 482 1.60 -28.15 -1.15
N LEU A 483 1.41 -26.83 -1.04
CA LEU A 483 2.54 -25.92 -0.76
C LEU A 483 3.21 -26.24 0.59
N VAL A 484 2.45 -26.58 1.63
CA VAL A 484 3.03 -26.99 2.92
C VAL A 484 3.92 -28.22 2.76
N VAL A 485 3.46 -29.26 2.06
CA VAL A 485 4.26 -30.46 1.79
C VAL A 485 5.50 -30.14 0.96
N GLU A 486 5.35 -29.32 -0.08
CA GLU A 486 6.42 -28.90 -0.99
C GLU A 486 7.53 -28.13 -0.26
N MET A 487 7.16 -27.19 0.62
CA MET A 487 8.10 -26.32 1.33
C MET A 487 8.60 -26.91 2.66
N TRP A 488 7.98 -27.98 3.17
CA TRP A 488 8.33 -28.56 4.47
C TRP A 488 9.81 -28.95 4.64
N PRO A 489 10.50 -29.58 3.66
CA PRO A 489 11.90 -29.93 3.80
C PRO A 489 12.80 -28.71 4.07
N ALA A 490 12.58 -27.62 3.33
CA ALA A 490 13.29 -26.36 3.51
C ALA A 490 12.94 -25.70 4.86
N ALA A 491 11.65 -25.67 5.24
CA ALA A 491 11.22 -25.10 6.52
C ALA A 491 11.79 -25.86 7.73
N ARG A 492 11.83 -27.20 7.65
CA ARG A 492 12.44 -28.07 8.67
C ARG A 492 13.95 -27.84 8.81
N ALA A 493 14.65 -27.66 7.69
CA ALA A 493 16.08 -27.34 7.69
C ALA A 493 16.34 -25.94 8.27
N ALA A 494 15.60 -24.92 7.81
CA ALA A 494 15.68 -23.53 8.29
C ALA A 494 15.42 -23.40 9.80
N ALA A 495 14.49 -24.18 10.34
CA ALA A 495 14.26 -24.28 11.77
C ALA A 495 15.49 -24.85 12.52
N ARG A 496 16.18 -25.86 11.96
CA ARG A 496 17.35 -26.50 12.60
C ARG A 496 18.64 -25.69 12.52
N TYR A 497 18.77 -24.74 11.59
CA TYR A 497 20.01 -24.02 11.26
C TYR A 497 20.79 -23.50 12.49
N ASP A 498 20.16 -22.71 13.38
CA ASP A 498 20.79 -22.20 14.61
C ASP A 498 20.74 -23.20 15.78
N GLY A 499 19.70 -24.05 15.81
CA GLY A 499 19.49 -25.04 16.87
C GLY A 499 19.33 -24.47 18.28
N LEU A 500 19.17 -23.14 18.43
CA LEU A 500 19.03 -22.39 19.68
C LEU A 500 20.12 -22.66 20.72
N ARG A 501 21.35 -22.95 20.26
CA ARG A 501 22.52 -23.14 21.15
C ARG A 501 23.14 -21.80 21.53
N LEU A 502 22.30 -20.85 21.95
CA LEU A 502 22.61 -19.43 22.13
C LEU A 502 23.87 -19.19 22.99
N SER A 503 24.13 -20.01 24.01
CA SER A 503 25.33 -19.91 24.86
C SER A 503 26.67 -20.19 24.17
N ARG A 504 26.67 -20.54 22.87
CA ARG A 504 27.89 -20.76 22.07
C ARG A 504 28.35 -19.53 21.28
N TYR A 505 27.55 -18.47 21.23
CA TYR A 505 27.76 -17.33 20.34
C TYR A 505 27.54 -16.00 21.06
N ASN A 506 27.94 -14.89 20.43
CA ASN A 506 27.43 -13.58 20.81
C ASN A 506 25.97 -13.48 20.33
N VAL A 507 25.03 -13.28 21.27
CA VAL A 507 23.59 -13.35 21.00
C VAL A 507 23.01 -11.95 20.88
N SER A 508 22.11 -11.73 19.92
CA SER A 508 21.21 -10.57 19.90
C SER A 508 19.80 -10.97 20.37
N CYS A 509 19.13 -10.09 21.12
CA CYS A 509 17.77 -10.35 21.60
C CYS A 509 16.79 -10.54 20.43
N PHE A 510 16.90 -9.69 19.40
CA PHE A 510 16.09 -9.73 18.19
C PHE A 510 16.19 -11.10 17.49
N SER A 511 17.38 -11.51 17.06
CA SER A 511 17.54 -12.75 16.28
C SER A 511 17.20 -14.00 17.08
N ALA A 512 17.55 -14.03 18.38
CA ALA A 512 17.22 -15.16 19.23
C ALA A 512 15.70 -15.32 19.46
N LEU A 513 14.95 -14.24 19.65
CA LEU A 513 13.48 -14.29 19.70
C LEU A 513 12.87 -14.72 18.36
N PHE A 514 13.46 -14.34 17.22
CA PHE A 514 13.06 -14.87 15.91
C PHE A 514 13.29 -16.39 15.80
N HIS A 515 14.38 -16.93 16.34
CA HIS A 515 14.59 -18.38 16.40
C HIS A 515 13.60 -19.09 17.35
N LEU A 516 13.21 -18.47 18.48
CA LEU A 516 12.12 -19.00 19.33
C LEU A 516 10.77 -19.03 18.58
N LEU A 517 10.45 -17.95 17.84
CA LEU A 517 9.28 -17.88 16.97
C LEU A 517 9.31 -18.97 15.89
N ALA A 518 10.47 -19.21 15.28
CA ALA A 518 10.65 -20.27 14.29
C ALA A 518 10.39 -21.67 14.86
N MET A 519 10.81 -21.96 16.10
CA MET A 519 10.47 -23.23 16.77
C MET A 519 8.97 -23.38 16.99
N ALA A 520 8.31 -22.34 17.50
CA ALA A 520 6.87 -22.36 17.73
C ALA A 520 6.10 -22.54 16.41
N ALA A 521 6.55 -21.91 15.31
CA ALA A 521 5.95 -22.06 14.00
C ALA A 521 6.23 -23.44 13.36
N ALA A 522 7.47 -23.93 13.45
CA ALA A 522 7.89 -25.23 12.94
C ALA A 522 7.13 -26.39 13.62
N ARG A 523 6.90 -26.29 14.93
CA ARG A 523 6.08 -27.22 15.72
C ARG A 523 4.65 -27.34 15.16
N GLU A 524 4.01 -26.20 14.89
CA GLU A 524 2.63 -26.16 14.38
C GLU A 524 2.51 -26.68 12.94
N LEU A 525 3.52 -26.41 12.11
CA LEU A 525 3.65 -27.01 10.78
C LEU A 525 3.90 -28.53 10.87
N ALA A 526 4.77 -28.99 11.76
CA ALA A 526 5.05 -30.41 11.97
C ALA A 526 3.80 -31.21 12.38
N LEU A 527 2.97 -30.65 13.27
CA LEU A 527 1.71 -31.24 13.72
C LEU A 527 0.54 -31.03 12.74
N SER A 528 0.76 -30.35 11.61
CA SER A 528 -0.28 -30.14 10.60
C SER A 528 -0.70 -31.45 9.91
N PRO A 529 -1.98 -31.59 9.49
CA PRO A 529 -2.45 -32.77 8.77
C PRO A 529 -1.67 -33.13 7.48
N PRO A 530 -1.08 -32.19 6.72
CA PRO A 530 -0.21 -32.50 5.59
C PRO A 530 1.17 -33.07 5.96
N VAL A 531 1.69 -32.82 7.17
CA VAL A 531 3.08 -33.14 7.56
C VAL A 531 3.17 -34.29 8.55
N ARG A 532 2.48 -34.19 9.69
CA ARG A 532 2.40 -35.21 10.76
C ARG A 532 3.76 -35.68 11.35
N ASP A 533 4.77 -34.81 11.41
CA ASP A 533 6.09 -35.10 12.00
C ASP A 533 6.11 -34.82 13.51
N ALA A 534 5.46 -35.68 14.30
CA ALA A 534 5.38 -35.53 15.75
C ALA A 534 6.75 -35.58 16.46
N ALA A 535 7.74 -36.28 15.89
CA ALA A 535 9.10 -36.33 16.43
C ALA A 535 9.81 -34.98 16.32
N PHE A 536 9.69 -34.31 15.16
CA PHE A 536 10.24 -32.98 14.98
C PHE A 536 9.48 -31.91 15.78
N ALA A 537 8.18 -32.07 15.98
CA ALA A 537 7.43 -31.19 16.89
C ALA A 537 8.00 -31.23 18.33
N ALA A 538 8.32 -32.42 18.84
CA ALA A 538 8.95 -32.58 20.16
C ALA A 538 10.38 -32.02 20.21
N GLU A 539 11.14 -32.10 19.11
CA GLU A 539 12.46 -31.45 18.98
C GLU A 539 12.33 -29.92 19.07
N CYS A 540 11.33 -29.34 18.40
CA CYS A 540 11.02 -27.91 18.45
C CYS A 540 10.59 -27.46 19.86
N ASP A 541 9.71 -28.21 20.53
CA ASP A 541 9.30 -27.93 21.91
C ASP A 541 10.51 -27.94 22.88
N ALA A 542 11.41 -28.92 22.73
CA ALA A 542 12.63 -29.01 23.54
C ALA A 542 13.63 -27.88 23.22
N ALA A 543 13.75 -27.46 21.96
CA ALA A 543 14.61 -26.34 21.54
C ALA A 543 14.07 -24.99 22.04
N LEU A 544 12.76 -24.77 21.93
CA LEU A 544 12.07 -23.59 22.45
C LEU A 544 12.26 -23.44 23.97
N ALA A 545 12.13 -24.53 24.73
CA ALA A 545 12.37 -24.52 26.17
C ALA A 545 13.81 -24.15 26.54
N ARG A 546 14.81 -24.75 25.87
CA ARG A 546 16.24 -24.40 26.08
C ARG A 546 16.55 -22.96 25.70
N GLY A 547 16.04 -22.50 24.55
CA GLY A 547 16.27 -21.16 24.05
C GLY A 547 15.68 -20.07 24.95
N ARG A 548 14.49 -20.28 25.52
CA ARG A 548 13.89 -19.40 26.54
C ARG A 548 14.79 -19.26 27.77
N ALA A 549 15.24 -20.38 28.34
CA ALA A 549 16.13 -20.36 29.51
C ALA A 549 17.46 -19.65 29.21
N ALA A 550 18.01 -19.83 28.00
CA ALA A 550 19.23 -19.15 27.58
C ALA A 550 19.03 -17.64 27.32
N MET A 551 17.88 -17.23 26.76
CA MET A 551 17.52 -15.81 26.61
C MET A 551 17.54 -15.09 27.95
N ASP A 552 16.91 -15.67 28.98
CA ASP A 552 16.85 -15.08 30.30
C ASP A 552 18.23 -15.05 30.96
N ALA A 553 18.99 -16.14 30.90
CA ALA A 553 20.32 -16.20 31.50
C ALA A 553 21.36 -15.26 30.84
N LEU A 554 21.26 -15.02 29.53
CA LEU A 554 22.27 -14.27 28.77
C LEU A 554 21.91 -12.80 28.53
N LEU A 555 20.62 -12.49 28.40
CA LEU A 555 20.17 -11.18 27.91
C LEU A 555 19.26 -10.41 28.87
N TRP A 556 18.53 -11.07 29.78
CA TRP A 556 17.68 -10.36 30.73
C TRP A 556 18.52 -9.56 31.74
N VAL A 557 18.08 -8.33 32.04
CA VAL A 557 18.71 -7.41 32.99
C VAL A 557 17.69 -7.14 34.09
N GLU A 558 17.69 -7.97 35.14
CA GLU A 558 16.66 -7.95 36.19
C GLU A 558 16.51 -6.57 36.85
N GLY A 559 17.62 -5.95 37.29
CA GLY A 559 17.60 -4.61 37.90
C GLY A 559 17.18 -3.48 36.95
N GLY A 560 17.27 -3.69 35.63
CA GLY A 560 16.80 -2.76 34.62
C GLY A 560 15.38 -3.04 34.12
N GLY A 561 14.90 -4.27 34.25
CA GLY A 561 13.62 -4.73 33.70
C GLY A 561 13.59 -4.82 32.17
N TYR A 562 14.70 -5.11 31.50
CA TYR A 562 14.74 -5.22 30.03
C TYR A 562 15.64 -6.36 29.54
N TYR A 563 15.50 -6.70 28.26
CA TYR A 563 16.46 -7.54 27.56
C TYR A 563 17.49 -6.64 26.89
N ARG A 564 18.78 -6.85 27.18
CA ARG A 564 19.86 -6.17 26.47
C ARG A 564 19.80 -6.53 24.98
N SER A 565 20.13 -5.57 24.11
CA SER A 565 20.15 -5.74 22.65
C SER A 565 21.07 -6.89 22.22
N TYR A 566 22.23 -7.03 22.87
CA TYR A 566 23.21 -8.08 22.61
C TYR A 566 24.08 -8.42 23.83
N THR A 567 24.67 -9.63 23.85
CA THR A 567 25.61 -10.07 24.90
C THR A 567 26.87 -9.21 24.96
N GLY A 568 27.30 -8.82 26.16
CA GLY A 568 28.51 -8.01 26.38
C GLY A 568 28.29 -6.49 26.37
N GLY A 569 27.04 -6.02 26.27
CA GLY A 569 26.66 -4.63 26.53
C GLY A 569 25.38 -4.52 27.35
N GLU A 570 25.03 -3.30 27.77
CA GLU A 570 23.74 -2.98 28.43
C GLU A 570 22.81 -2.14 27.54
N ALA A 571 23.07 -2.14 26.23
CA ALA A 571 22.26 -1.43 25.25
C ALA A 571 20.82 -1.95 25.20
N LEU A 572 19.85 -1.06 24.95
CA LEU A 572 18.42 -1.38 24.83
C LEU A 572 17.92 -1.03 23.42
N MET A 573 17.46 -2.04 22.67
CA MET A 573 16.87 -1.86 21.34
C MET A 573 15.34 -1.89 21.43
N SER A 574 14.69 -0.83 20.92
CA SER A 574 13.25 -0.61 21.03
C SER A 574 12.40 -1.69 20.34
N ASP A 575 12.93 -2.30 19.27
CA ASP A 575 12.22 -3.25 18.41
C ASP A 575 12.64 -4.71 18.64
N SER A 576 13.43 -4.97 19.68
CA SER A 576 13.99 -6.31 19.96
C SER A 576 12.94 -7.40 20.20
N LEU A 577 11.70 -7.03 20.54
CA LEU A 577 10.58 -7.95 20.80
C LEU A 577 9.63 -8.13 19.59
N TYR A 578 9.98 -7.69 18.37
CA TYR A 578 9.10 -7.80 17.20
C TYR A 578 8.59 -9.24 16.94
N ALA A 579 9.42 -10.26 17.14
CA ALA A 579 8.99 -11.66 16.99
C ALA A 579 7.80 -12.05 17.91
N GLN A 580 7.63 -11.39 19.06
CA GLN A 580 6.46 -11.58 19.93
C GLN A 580 5.18 -10.99 19.31
N VAL A 581 5.26 -9.91 18.53
CA VAL A 581 4.10 -9.35 17.78
C VAL A 581 3.58 -10.37 16.77
N LEU A 582 4.50 -11.07 16.09
CA LEU A 582 4.17 -12.14 15.15
C LEU A 582 3.56 -13.35 15.88
N ALA A 583 4.15 -13.78 17.01
CA ALA A 583 3.60 -14.85 17.83
C ALA A 583 2.18 -14.52 18.37
N ASP A 584 1.96 -13.29 18.82
CA ASP A 584 0.66 -12.79 19.29
C ASP A 584 -0.36 -12.71 18.14
N THR A 585 0.07 -12.30 16.95
CA THR A 585 -0.79 -12.22 15.73
C THR A 585 -1.20 -13.59 15.24
N LEU A 586 -0.26 -14.54 15.23
CA LEU A 586 -0.50 -15.90 14.79
C LEU A 586 -1.22 -16.76 15.83
N GLY A 587 -1.17 -16.41 17.12
CA GLY A 587 -1.67 -17.26 18.19
C GLY A 587 -0.73 -18.45 18.44
N LEU A 588 0.56 -18.16 18.62
CA LEU A 588 1.62 -19.13 18.99
C LEU A 588 2.00 -19.07 20.47
N GLY A 589 1.42 -18.12 21.22
CA GLY A 589 1.68 -17.91 22.64
C GLY A 589 2.94 -17.08 22.92
N ALA A 590 3.30 -17.02 24.20
CA ALA A 590 4.35 -16.14 24.69
C ALA A 590 5.75 -16.75 24.45
N LEU A 591 6.62 -16.07 23.70
CA LEU A 591 8.02 -16.45 23.49
C LEU A 591 8.86 -16.16 24.75
N THR A 592 8.54 -15.09 25.46
CA THR A 592 9.05 -14.67 26.79
C THR A 592 7.85 -14.33 27.69
N SER A 593 8.00 -14.20 29.01
CA SER A 593 6.86 -13.93 29.90
C SER A 593 6.27 -12.53 29.68
N ASP A 594 4.95 -12.39 29.83
CA ASP A 594 4.29 -11.08 29.68
C ASP A 594 4.76 -10.05 30.72
N ALA A 595 5.24 -10.51 31.89
CA ALA A 595 5.88 -9.64 32.88
C ALA A 595 7.21 -9.06 32.36
N GLN A 596 8.03 -9.86 31.69
CA GLN A 596 9.28 -9.40 31.04
C GLN A 596 8.98 -8.47 29.87
N VAL A 597 7.98 -8.79 29.03
CA VAL A 597 7.54 -7.88 27.94
C VAL A 597 7.09 -6.53 28.50
N THR A 598 6.17 -6.52 29.48
CA THR A 598 5.65 -5.27 30.06
C THR A 598 6.75 -4.42 30.70
N ARG A 599 7.70 -5.03 31.43
CA ARG A 599 8.86 -4.32 31.99
C ARG A 599 9.78 -3.79 30.89
N HIS A 600 10.05 -4.58 29.85
CA HIS A 600 10.85 -4.16 28.70
C HIS A 600 10.22 -2.96 27.99
N LEU A 601 8.91 -2.99 27.72
CA LEU A 601 8.17 -1.89 27.11
C LEU A 601 8.26 -0.61 27.95
N ALA A 602 8.22 -0.71 29.29
CA ALA A 602 8.41 0.42 30.19
C ALA A 602 9.83 0.99 30.12
N ALA A 603 10.87 0.15 30.09
CA ALA A 603 12.25 0.58 29.91
C ALA A 603 12.49 1.25 28.53
N VAL A 604 11.86 0.74 27.46
CA VAL A 604 11.91 1.35 26.13
C VAL A 604 11.29 2.75 26.13
N LEU A 605 10.12 2.94 26.76
CA LEU A 605 9.56 4.30 26.91
C LEU A 605 10.42 5.21 27.78
N GLN A 606 11.08 4.69 28.81
CA GLN A 606 11.92 5.49 29.69
C GLN A 606 13.19 6.00 28.99
N ARG A 607 13.78 5.19 28.10
CA ARG A 607 15.13 5.43 27.56
C ARG A 607 15.14 5.84 26.09
N ASN A 608 14.26 5.26 25.27
CA ASN A 608 14.29 5.40 23.82
C ASN A 608 13.22 6.38 23.31
N ASP A 609 12.31 6.89 24.15
CA ASP A 609 11.25 7.78 23.70
C ASP A 609 11.77 9.18 23.29
N SER A 610 11.21 9.72 22.21
CA SER A 610 11.57 11.04 21.68
C SER A 610 10.32 11.76 21.12
N PRO A 611 10.43 13.05 20.70
CA PRO A 611 9.31 13.75 20.07
C PRO A 611 8.82 13.11 18.77
N TYR A 612 9.68 12.40 18.04
CA TYR A 612 9.42 11.91 16.68
C TYR A 612 9.13 10.40 16.62
N GLY A 613 9.43 9.66 17.69
CA GLY A 613 9.32 8.19 17.73
C GLY A 613 10.28 7.55 18.73
N LEU A 614 10.33 6.22 18.77
CA LEU A 614 11.30 5.48 19.56
C LEU A 614 12.65 5.43 18.83
N LEU A 615 13.71 5.86 19.51
CA LEU A 615 15.10 5.66 19.09
C LEU A 615 15.38 4.16 19.01
N CYS A 616 16.04 3.72 17.93
CA CYS A 616 16.29 2.31 17.65
C CYS A 616 17.08 1.64 18.77
N GLN A 617 18.14 2.28 19.27
CA GLN A 617 18.98 1.75 20.34
C GLN A 617 19.53 2.84 21.27
N THR A 618 19.59 2.54 22.57
CA THR A 618 20.23 3.39 23.59
C THR A 618 21.22 2.58 24.43
N GLY A 619 22.08 3.24 25.21
CA GLY A 619 22.99 2.59 26.16
C GLY A 619 24.31 2.05 25.58
N ARG A 620 24.70 2.46 24.36
CA ARG A 620 25.97 2.12 23.72
C ARG A 620 26.89 3.34 23.67
N TYR A 621 27.74 3.53 24.68
CA TYR A 621 28.67 4.66 24.76
C TYR A 621 30.13 4.21 25.00
N PRO A 622 31.13 4.95 24.45
CA PRO A 622 30.98 6.04 23.49
C PRO A 622 30.44 5.52 22.15
N LEU A 623 29.59 6.33 21.50
CA LEU A 623 29.16 6.09 20.13
C LEU A 623 30.43 6.07 19.26
N PRO A 624 30.72 4.99 18.49
CA PRO A 624 31.81 5.04 17.53
C PRO A 624 31.56 6.18 16.53
N ALA A 625 32.62 6.85 16.08
CA ALA A 625 32.50 7.95 15.14
C ALA A 625 31.75 7.46 13.87
N GLY A 626 30.55 7.99 13.62
CA GLY A 626 29.64 7.51 12.57
C GLY A 626 28.51 6.56 13.01
N ALA A 627 28.26 6.37 14.32
CA ALA A 627 27.17 5.54 14.85
C ALA A 627 25.76 6.14 14.68
N GLY A 628 25.40 6.57 13.47
CA GLY A 628 24.09 7.20 13.21
C GLY A 628 22.90 6.30 13.55
N ALA A 629 23.00 4.99 13.30
CA ALA A 629 21.87 4.08 13.38
C ALA A 629 21.22 3.95 14.78
N ASP A 630 21.99 4.05 15.87
CA ASP A 630 21.47 3.85 17.23
C ASP A 630 20.45 4.94 17.59
N ASN A 631 20.78 6.21 17.33
CA ASN A 631 19.90 7.37 17.54
C ASN A 631 18.89 7.58 16.39
N SER A 632 18.73 6.63 15.47
CA SER A 632 17.75 6.72 14.39
C SER A 632 16.37 6.20 14.82
N ILE A 633 15.31 6.54 14.09
CA ILE A 633 13.95 6.09 14.37
C ILE A 633 13.51 5.15 13.24
N TRP A 634 13.29 3.88 13.58
CA TRP A 634 12.81 2.87 12.64
C TRP A 634 11.28 2.80 12.72
N MET A 635 10.61 2.90 11.57
CA MET A 635 9.14 2.95 11.50
C MET A 635 8.40 1.73 12.08
N MET A 636 9.12 0.65 12.42
CA MET A 636 8.57 -0.57 13.02
C MET A 636 8.37 -0.46 14.54
N ALA A 637 9.25 0.27 15.23
CA ALA A 637 9.36 0.21 16.68
C ALA A 637 8.08 0.67 17.41
N ASN A 638 7.52 1.81 17.01
CA ASN A 638 6.34 2.38 17.66
C ASN A 638 5.08 1.50 17.52
N PRO A 639 4.71 1.00 16.31
CA PRO A 639 3.61 0.03 16.18
C PRO A 639 3.86 -1.31 16.87
N ASN A 640 5.09 -1.82 16.87
CA ASN A 640 5.41 -3.06 17.56
C ASN A 640 5.26 -2.90 19.08
N TRP A 641 5.80 -1.83 19.65
CA TRP A 641 5.61 -1.46 21.07
C TRP A 641 4.13 -1.42 21.45
N ALA A 642 3.32 -0.72 20.64
CA ALA A 642 1.89 -0.56 20.89
C ALA A 642 1.10 -1.87 20.74
N SER A 643 1.44 -2.71 19.75
CA SER A 643 0.83 -4.03 19.57
C SER A 643 1.09 -4.94 20.77
N LEU A 644 2.33 -4.94 21.28
CA LEU A 644 2.71 -5.71 22.47
C LEU A 644 2.00 -5.22 23.73
N SER A 645 1.89 -3.89 23.91
CA SER A 645 1.17 -3.26 25.03
C SER A 645 -0.32 -3.61 25.01
N LEU A 646 -0.98 -3.49 23.86
CA LEU A 646 -2.41 -3.81 23.70
C LEU A 646 -2.72 -5.27 24.01
N ARG A 647 -1.92 -6.21 23.48
CA ARG A 647 -2.07 -7.65 23.73
C ARG A 647 -1.91 -8.04 25.22
N ARG A 648 -1.32 -7.16 26.04
CA ARG A 648 -1.06 -7.37 27.48
C ARG A 648 -1.95 -6.50 28.39
N GLY A 649 -3.05 -5.97 27.84
CA GLY A 649 -4.03 -5.18 28.59
C GLY A 649 -3.57 -3.76 28.94
N GLY A 650 -2.51 -3.26 28.31
CA GLY A 650 -2.09 -1.87 28.44
C GLY A 650 -3.11 -0.90 27.83
N ASP A 651 -3.16 0.32 28.37
CA ASP A 651 -4.14 1.34 27.97
C ASP A 651 -4.10 1.63 26.44
N PRO A 652 -5.23 1.46 25.72
CA PRO A 652 -5.27 1.69 24.27
C PRO A 652 -4.95 3.13 23.86
N HIS A 653 -5.33 4.14 24.64
CA HIS A 653 -5.04 5.54 24.31
C HIS A 653 -3.53 5.81 24.37
N LYS A 654 -2.85 5.36 25.43
CA LYS A 654 -1.39 5.41 25.58
C LYS A 654 -0.70 4.64 24.45
N ALA A 655 -1.12 3.41 24.16
CA ALA A 655 -0.52 2.60 23.09
C ALA A 655 -0.62 3.31 21.73
N LEU A 656 -1.80 3.82 21.38
CA LEU A 656 -2.00 4.54 20.12
C LEU A 656 -1.28 5.90 20.11
N SER A 657 -1.09 6.57 21.25
CA SER A 657 -0.31 7.81 21.33
C SER A 657 1.17 7.61 20.98
N VAL A 658 1.77 6.47 21.35
CA VAL A 658 3.16 6.12 20.99
C VAL A 658 3.30 5.97 19.48
N VAL A 659 2.33 5.34 18.80
CA VAL A 659 2.30 5.23 17.34
C VAL A 659 2.09 6.59 16.67
N ASN A 660 1.19 7.40 17.21
CA ASN A 660 0.84 8.70 16.64
C ASN A 660 2.03 9.68 16.60
N LYS A 661 3.02 9.56 17.49
CA LYS A 661 4.22 10.42 17.44
C LYS A 661 4.88 10.40 16.06
N THR A 662 5.06 9.21 15.49
CA THR A 662 5.76 9.06 14.21
C THR A 662 4.82 9.20 13.02
N PHE A 663 3.64 8.58 13.05
CA PHE A 663 2.69 8.68 11.93
C PHE A 663 2.08 10.08 11.82
N GLY A 664 1.71 10.70 12.94
CA GLY A 664 1.29 12.10 13.00
C GLY A 664 2.40 13.05 12.57
N TRP A 665 3.66 12.80 12.92
CA TRP A 665 4.78 13.61 12.40
C TRP A 665 4.90 13.52 10.87
N VAL A 666 4.88 12.33 10.30
CA VAL A 666 4.98 12.13 8.83
C VAL A 666 3.79 12.75 8.08
N ARG A 667 2.58 12.66 8.63
CA ARG A 667 1.36 13.18 8.00
C ARG A 667 1.17 14.68 8.23
N ASP A 668 1.28 15.15 9.47
CA ASP A 668 0.87 16.49 9.88
C ASP A 668 2.03 17.50 9.86
N ALA A 669 3.24 17.07 10.26
CA ALA A 669 4.41 17.94 10.29
C ALA A 669 5.22 17.88 8.98
N LEU A 670 5.27 16.72 8.31
CA LEU A 670 5.99 16.55 7.03
C LEU A 670 5.08 16.55 5.79
N ALA A 671 3.79 16.25 5.89
CA ALA A 671 2.88 16.12 4.74
C ALA A 671 3.44 15.21 3.61
N ASP A 672 4.07 14.08 4.00
CA ASP A 672 4.83 13.19 3.10
C ASP A 672 4.48 11.70 3.28
N GLN A 673 3.22 11.42 3.63
CA GLN A 673 2.68 10.10 3.97
C GLN A 673 2.59 9.09 2.81
N TRP A 674 2.91 9.48 1.57
CA TRP A 674 3.08 8.56 0.43
C TRP A 674 4.56 8.36 0.06
N ASN A 675 5.47 8.83 0.91
CA ASN A 675 6.91 8.57 0.91
C ASN A 675 7.39 8.28 2.34
N VAL A 676 6.69 7.39 3.04
CA VAL A 676 7.20 6.87 4.32
C VAL A 676 8.53 6.17 4.08
N VAL A 677 9.55 6.55 4.84
CA VAL A 677 10.91 6.03 4.69
C VAL A 677 11.21 4.98 5.77
N ALA A 678 12.23 4.14 5.58
CA ALA A 678 12.58 3.11 6.56
C ALA A 678 13.03 3.72 7.90
N VAL A 679 13.83 4.78 7.81
CA VAL A 679 14.55 5.38 8.94
C VAL A 679 14.44 6.91 8.89
N TYR A 680 14.05 7.51 10.01
CA TYR A 680 14.07 8.95 10.26
C TYR A 680 15.22 9.31 11.22
N GLY A 681 15.71 10.55 11.16
CA GLY A 681 16.67 11.04 12.14
C GLY A 681 16.04 11.19 13.52
N GLY A 682 16.67 10.65 14.57
CA GLY A 682 16.31 10.93 15.95
C GLY A 682 17.17 12.04 16.55
N LEU A 683 17.38 12.01 17.86
CA LEU A 683 18.06 13.08 18.60
C LEU A 683 19.58 13.06 18.40
N GLY A 684 20.19 14.20 18.07
CA GLY A 684 21.62 14.33 17.82
C GLY A 684 22.04 13.79 16.44
N TYR A 685 21.07 13.64 15.52
CA TYR A 685 21.27 13.15 14.17
C TYR A 685 21.57 14.30 13.18
N GLY A 686 21.29 15.56 13.56
CA GLY A 686 21.46 16.73 12.71
C GLY A 686 20.41 16.83 11.57
N ALA A 687 19.39 15.98 11.63
CA ALA A 687 18.25 15.88 10.74
C ALA A 687 17.05 15.33 11.52
N GLU A 688 16.85 15.84 12.74
CA GLU A 688 15.83 15.44 13.71
C GLU A 688 14.42 15.41 13.08
N GLY A 689 13.76 14.25 13.13
CA GLY A 689 12.45 14.01 12.53
C GLY A 689 12.43 13.99 11.00
N LEU A 690 13.55 14.23 10.31
CA LEU A 690 13.59 14.24 8.84
C LEU A 690 13.86 12.84 8.28
N PRO A 691 13.43 12.56 7.03
CA PRO A 691 13.76 11.31 6.34
C PRO A 691 15.28 11.09 6.25
N ALA A 692 15.78 9.96 6.75
CA ALA A 692 17.21 9.68 6.85
C ALA A 692 17.68 8.53 5.94
N ALA A 693 16.91 7.45 5.79
CA ALA A 693 17.23 6.36 4.88
C ALA A 693 16.00 5.67 4.26
N ASN A 694 16.13 5.34 2.98
CA ASN A 694 15.28 4.46 2.15
C ASN A 694 13.85 4.99 1.93
N SER A 695 13.66 5.72 0.83
CA SER A 695 12.35 6.19 0.35
C SER A 695 11.35 5.06 0.10
N HIS A 696 10.05 5.39 0.25
CA HIS A 696 8.90 4.50 -0.01
C HIS A 696 9.08 3.06 0.52
N TYR A 697 9.45 2.89 1.79
CA TYR A 697 9.94 1.62 2.33
C TYR A 697 9.02 0.99 3.38
N GLY A 698 8.66 -0.28 3.20
CA GLY A 698 7.54 -0.94 3.89
C GLY A 698 7.72 -1.30 5.36
N TYR A 699 8.70 -0.77 6.08
CA TYR A 699 8.86 -1.01 7.53
C TYR A 699 7.61 -0.60 8.31
N HIS A 700 7.01 0.56 7.99
CA HIS A 700 5.77 1.02 8.61
C HIS A 700 4.57 0.06 8.44
N LEU A 701 4.63 -0.94 7.55
CA LEU A 701 3.54 -1.91 7.33
C LEU A 701 3.32 -2.86 8.51
N VAL A 702 4.25 -2.95 9.48
CA VAL A 702 3.97 -3.66 10.73
C VAL A 702 2.83 -3.01 11.54
N ALA A 703 2.48 -1.75 11.25
CA ALA A 703 1.31 -1.10 11.83
C ALA A 703 -0.03 -1.82 11.57
N TRP A 704 -0.12 -2.67 10.53
CA TRP A 704 -1.30 -3.50 10.31
C TRP A 704 -1.53 -4.53 11.45
N HIS A 705 -0.50 -4.91 12.21
CA HIS A 705 -0.66 -5.74 13.42
C HIS A 705 -1.49 -5.06 14.52
N LEU A 706 -1.59 -3.72 14.52
CA LEU A 706 -2.44 -2.99 15.48
C LEU A 706 -3.92 -3.36 15.33
N LEU A 707 -4.38 -3.71 14.12
CA LEU A 707 -5.76 -4.15 13.91
C LEU A 707 -6.01 -5.48 14.63
N PHE A 708 -5.06 -6.41 14.58
CA PHE A 708 -5.10 -7.68 15.30
C PHE A 708 -5.00 -7.49 16.81
N ALA A 709 -4.18 -6.54 17.27
CA ALA A 709 -4.01 -6.23 18.69
C ALA A 709 -5.25 -5.53 19.28
N LEU A 710 -5.90 -4.61 18.54
CA LEU A 710 -7.09 -3.88 18.98
C LEU A 710 -8.35 -4.76 19.02
N THR A 711 -8.55 -5.60 18.00
CA THR A 711 -9.68 -6.57 17.96
C THR A 711 -9.44 -7.80 18.82
N GLY A 712 -8.17 -8.06 19.17
CA GLY A 712 -7.73 -9.33 19.71
C GLY A 712 -7.88 -10.51 18.73
N GLN A 713 -8.13 -10.27 17.44
CA GLN A 713 -8.57 -11.32 16.52
C GLN A 713 -7.58 -12.48 16.39
N VAL A 714 -8.12 -13.69 16.27
CA VAL A 714 -7.42 -14.92 15.88
C VAL A 714 -8.27 -15.64 14.84
N TYR A 715 -7.71 -15.84 13.64
CA TYR A 715 -8.34 -16.50 12.51
C TYR A 715 -7.64 -17.83 12.17
N SER A 716 -8.42 -18.84 11.82
CA SER A 716 -7.95 -20.12 11.28
C SER A 716 -8.89 -20.61 10.19
N ALA A 717 -8.42 -20.60 8.94
CA ALA A 717 -9.12 -21.16 7.79
C ALA A 717 -9.37 -22.67 7.96
N ARG A 718 -8.35 -23.40 8.44
CA ARG A 718 -8.41 -24.86 8.70
C ARG A 718 -9.61 -25.27 9.56
N SER A 719 -9.92 -24.49 10.59
CA SER A 719 -11.03 -24.76 11.53
C SER A 719 -12.26 -23.89 11.26
N ARG A 720 -12.19 -23.00 10.25
CA ARG A 720 -13.17 -21.94 9.98
C ARG A 720 -13.55 -21.18 11.27
N SER A 721 -12.53 -20.84 12.04
CA SER A 721 -12.67 -20.18 13.34
C SER A 721 -12.21 -18.74 13.27
N LEU A 722 -13.03 -17.83 13.79
CA LEU A 722 -12.69 -16.43 13.98
C LEU A 722 -13.13 -16.00 15.39
N THR A 723 -12.17 -15.69 16.25
CA THR A 723 -12.42 -15.32 17.64
C THR A 723 -11.79 -13.97 17.96
N PHE A 724 -12.38 -13.24 18.92
CA PHE A 724 -11.99 -11.88 19.26
C PHE A 724 -11.84 -11.70 20.78
N ALA A 725 -10.90 -10.85 21.19
CA ALA A 725 -10.69 -10.41 22.56
C ALA A 725 -10.34 -8.91 22.55
N PRO A 726 -11.33 -8.02 22.32
CA PRO A 726 -11.06 -6.62 21.99
C PRO A 726 -10.38 -5.86 23.14
N ALA A 727 -9.38 -5.05 22.81
CA ALA A 727 -8.67 -4.20 23.76
C ALA A 727 -9.55 -3.03 24.25
N LEU A 728 -10.53 -2.60 23.44
CA LEU A 728 -11.50 -1.57 23.81
C LEU A 728 -12.64 -2.16 24.65
N ARG A 729 -13.01 -1.45 25.73
CA ARG A 729 -14.15 -1.80 26.59
C ARG A 729 -15.38 -0.95 26.23
N GLY A 730 -16.57 -1.52 26.37
CA GLY A 730 -17.83 -0.83 26.06
C GLY A 730 -18.17 -0.84 24.57
N ARG A 731 -18.73 0.25 24.06
CA ARG A 731 -19.11 0.40 22.64
C ARG A 731 -17.86 0.58 21.78
N PHE A 732 -17.76 -0.17 20.69
CA PHE A 732 -16.72 0.02 19.67
C PHE A 732 -17.19 -0.42 18.27
N GLU A 733 -16.42 -0.05 17.26
CA GLU A 733 -16.46 -0.57 15.88
C GLU A 733 -15.02 -0.62 15.37
N LEU A 734 -14.51 -1.81 15.01
CA LEU A 734 -13.12 -2.04 14.63
C LEU A 734 -13.06 -2.84 13.32
N PRO A 735 -12.09 -2.57 12.43
CA PRO A 735 -11.90 -3.38 11.23
C PRO A 735 -11.39 -4.77 11.58
N VAL A 736 -11.87 -5.74 10.81
CA VAL A 736 -11.51 -7.15 10.87
C VAL A 736 -10.93 -7.54 9.51
N LEU A 737 -9.77 -8.17 9.51
CA LEU A 737 -9.11 -8.64 8.29
C LEU A 737 -8.90 -10.15 8.35
N VAL A 738 -9.33 -10.82 7.30
CA VAL A 738 -8.95 -12.20 6.95
C VAL A 738 -8.65 -12.22 5.44
N PRO A 739 -7.95 -13.22 4.87
CA PRO A 739 -7.53 -13.16 3.48
C PRO A 739 -8.69 -12.92 2.51
N ALA A 740 -8.48 -11.98 1.58
CA ALA A 740 -9.45 -11.52 0.59
C ALA A 740 -10.79 -10.97 1.16
N VAL A 741 -10.88 -10.68 2.47
CA VAL A 741 -12.11 -10.18 3.12
C VAL A 741 -11.82 -9.09 4.14
N ALA A 742 -12.54 -7.97 4.01
CA ALA A 742 -12.54 -6.89 4.99
C ALA A 742 -13.94 -6.75 5.61
N ALA A 743 -13.97 -6.77 6.93
CA ALA A 743 -15.17 -6.72 7.75
C ALA A 743 -15.03 -5.68 8.85
N THR A 744 -16.12 -5.45 9.59
CA THR A 744 -16.10 -4.71 10.86
C THR A 744 -16.68 -5.59 11.96
N LEU A 745 -16.09 -5.51 13.14
CA LEU A 745 -16.65 -6.00 14.39
C LEU A 745 -17.09 -4.80 15.21
N SER A 746 -18.36 -4.74 15.59
CA SER A 746 -18.88 -3.73 16.50
C SER A 746 -19.50 -4.34 17.76
N ARG A 747 -19.54 -3.56 18.83
CA ARG A 747 -20.33 -3.82 20.03
C ARG A 747 -21.21 -2.62 20.35
N GLY A 748 -22.52 -2.85 20.50
CA GLY A 748 -23.51 -1.85 20.93
C GLY A 748 -23.41 -1.52 22.41
N SER A 749 -24.14 -0.47 22.84
CA SER A 749 -24.26 -0.09 24.26
C SER A 749 -25.06 -1.09 25.10
N ASP A 750 -25.86 -1.92 24.45
CA ASP A 750 -26.63 -3.06 24.98
C ASP A 750 -25.80 -4.36 25.09
N GLY A 751 -24.56 -4.34 24.58
CA GLY A 751 -23.68 -5.51 24.51
C GLY A 751 -23.94 -6.42 23.31
N GLU A 752 -24.82 -6.08 22.36
CA GLU A 752 -24.92 -6.81 21.09
C GLU A 752 -23.60 -6.67 20.31
N CYS A 753 -23.06 -7.78 19.83
CA CYS A 753 -21.90 -7.82 18.95
C CYS A 753 -22.36 -8.10 17.51
N THR A 754 -21.79 -7.38 16.54
CA THR A 754 -22.06 -7.57 15.10
C THR A 754 -20.78 -7.75 14.32
N LEU A 755 -20.71 -8.80 13.51
CA LEU A 755 -19.70 -8.98 12.46
C LEU A 755 -20.34 -8.71 11.11
N ALA A 756 -19.82 -7.72 10.37
CA ALA A 756 -20.35 -7.29 9.07
C ALA A 756 -19.27 -7.28 7.99
N VAL A 757 -19.47 -8.00 6.88
CA VAL A 757 -18.54 -8.04 5.75
C VAL A 757 -18.78 -6.84 4.84
N ALA A 758 -17.80 -5.92 4.78
CA ALA A 758 -17.89 -4.71 3.98
C ALA A 758 -17.43 -4.94 2.54
N ALA A 759 -16.34 -5.68 2.36
CA ALA A 759 -15.78 -6.05 1.06
C ALA A 759 -15.21 -7.47 1.11
N ALA A 760 -15.32 -8.20 0.01
CA ALA A 760 -14.61 -9.46 -0.21
C ALA A 760 -14.26 -9.59 -1.69
N GLY A 761 -13.30 -10.46 -2.01
CA GLY A 761 -13.08 -10.95 -3.37
C GLY A 761 -14.16 -11.94 -3.81
N SER A 762 -13.78 -12.92 -4.63
CA SER A 762 -14.68 -13.93 -5.22
C SER A 762 -15.34 -14.88 -4.20
N ALA A 763 -14.88 -14.89 -2.94
CA ALA A 763 -15.32 -15.80 -1.89
C ALA A 763 -16.15 -15.10 -0.80
N SER A 764 -17.05 -15.84 -0.16
CA SER A 764 -17.75 -15.42 1.05
C SER A 764 -17.02 -15.94 2.28
N LEU A 765 -17.01 -15.19 3.37
CA LEU A 765 -16.45 -15.65 4.65
C LEU A 765 -17.32 -16.76 5.24
N VAL A 766 -16.75 -17.96 5.44
CA VAL A 766 -17.44 -19.11 6.04
C VAL A 766 -16.85 -19.41 7.42
N LEU A 767 -17.68 -19.36 8.46
CA LEU A 767 -17.27 -19.57 9.84
C LEU A 767 -18.06 -20.73 10.48
N HIS A 768 -17.34 -21.66 11.08
CA HIS A 768 -17.85 -22.75 11.91
C HIS A 768 -17.73 -22.42 13.40
N THR A 769 -16.79 -21.54 13.77
CA THR A 769 -16.64 -20.99 15.12
C THR A 769 -16.55 -19.47 15.05
N LEU A 770 -17.34 -18.78 15.86
CA LEU A 770 -17.35 -17.32 16.00
C LEU A 770 -17.57 -16.97 17.47
N SER A 771 -16.74 -16.10 18.06
CA SER A 771 -16.99 -15.56 19.41
C SER A 771 -16.26 -14.24 19.67
N VAL A 772 -16.79 -13.46 20.62
CA VAL A 772 -16.11 -12.29 21.20
C VAL A 772 -16.07 -12.48 22.72
N ASP A 773 -14.89 -12.35 23.34
CA ASP A 773 -14.67 -12.63 24.78
C ASP A 773 -15.18 -14.03 25.19
N GLY A 774 -15.10 -15.02 24.30
CA GLY A 774 -15.62 -16.37 24.49
C GLY A 774 -17.15 -16.51 24.30
N VAL A 775 -17.89 -15.42 24.09
CA VAL A 775 -19.34 -15.44 23.86
C VAL A 775 -19.64 -15.70 22.37
N ALA A 776 -20.17 -16.88 22.07
CA ALA A 776 -20.56 -17.30 20.72
C ALA A 776 -22.02 -16.95 20.38
N PRO A 777 -22.40 -16.93 19.09
CA PRO A 777 -23.80 -16.92 18.66
C PRO A 777 -24.60 -18.11 19.22
N PRO A 778 -25.94 -18.00 19.34
CA PRO A 778 -26.80 -19.11 19.74
C PRO A 778 -26.64 -20.38 18.89
N ALA A 779 -27.01 -21.52 19.47
CA ALA A 779 -27.04 -22.80 18.76
C ALA A 779 -27.92 -22.73 17.50
N GLY A 780 -27.44 -23.27 16.39
CA GLY A 780 -28.11 -23.25 15.08
C GLY A 780 -27.75 -22.07 14.16
N VAL A 781 -26.97 -21.09 14.62
CA VAL A 781 -26.47 -19.99 13.76
C VAL A 781 -25.22 -20.38 12.96
N LEU A 782 -24.36 -21.20 13.56
CA LEU A 782 -23.14 -21.69 12.95
C LEU A 782 -23.38 -23.08 12.32
N PRO A 783 -22.83 -23.38 11.14
CA PRO A 783 -21.92 -22.54 10.36
C PRO A 783 -22.62 -21.39 9.61
N VAL A 784 -21.99 -20.21 9.57
CA VAL A 784 -22.49 -19.03 8.85
C VAL A 784 -21.64 -18.74 7.61
N LYS A 785 -22.28 -18.26 6.54
CA LYS A 785 -21.63 -17.76 5.32
C LYS A 785 -22.03 -16.29 5.11
N LEU A 786 -21.05 -15.39 5.03
CA LEU A 786 -21.23 -13.96 4.88
C LEU A 786 -20.59 -13.46 3.58
N ALA A 787 -21.42 -13.01 2.65
CA ALA A 787 -21.00 -12.30 1.43
C ALA A 787 -20.82 -10.79 1.70
N PRO A 788 -20.21 -10.02 0.78
CA PRO A 788 -20.19 -8.55 0.85
C PRO A 788 -21.58 -7.96 1.09
N GLY A 789 -21.67 -7.02 2.03
CA GLY A 789 -22.93 -6.44 2.44
C GLY A 789 -23.73 -7.29 3.43
N GLN A 790 -23.25 -8.45 3.90
CA GLN A 790 -23.98 -9.26 4.89
C GLN A 790 -23.37 -9.15 6.30
N ARG A 791 -24.21 -9.35 7.31
CA ARG A 791 -23.81 -9.34 8.73
C ARG A 791 -24.51 -10.41 9.55
N VAL A 792 -23.91 -10.72 10.70
CA VAL A 792 -24.49 -11.52 11.79
C VAL A 792 -24.35 -10.74 13.10
N SER A 793 -25.43 -10.70 13.89
CA SER A 793 -25.45 -10.08 15.23
C SER A 793 -25.87 -11.09 16.30
N TRP A 794 -25.27 -10.99 17.49
CA TRP A 794 -25.56 -11.83 18.66
C TRP A 794 -25.16 -11.14 19.96
N GLY A 795 -25.74 -11.57 21.09
CA GLY A 795 -25.56 -10.92 22.40
C GLY A 795 -26.78 -10.09 22.80
N GLY A 796 -26.58 -9.13 23.70
CA GLY A 796 -27.63 -8.32 24.34
C GLY A 796 -27.85 -8.69 25.82
N GLY A 797 -28.28 -7.70 26.62
CA GLY A 797 -28.41 -7.80 28.08
C GLY A 797 -29.35 -8.90 28.61
N ALA A 798 -29.09 -9.33 29.85
CA ALA A 798 -29.81 -10.41 30.52
C ALA A 798 -31.34 -10.18 30.55
N GLY A 799 -32.07 -11.02 29.81
CA GLY A 799 -33.54 -10.95 29.66
C GLY A 799 -34.01 -10.77 28.22
N ALA A 800 -33.16 -10.28 27.31
CA ALA A 800 -33.47 -10.28 25.88
C ALA A 800 -33.30 -11.69 25.29
N ARG A 801 -34.29 -12.18 24.54
CA ARG A 801 -34.08 -13.35 23.65
C ARG A 801 -33.05 -12.95 22.60
N THR A 802 -31.89 -13.61 22.56
CA THR A 802 -30.81 -13.33 21.61
C THR A 802 -31.34 -13.34 20.17
N LYS A 803 -31.47 -12.17 19.54
CA LYS A 803 -32.17 -12.01 18.27
C LYS A 803 -31.20 -12.00 17.11
N VAL A 804 -30.86 -13.19 16.61
CA VAL A 804 -29.96 -13.34 15.47
C VAL A 804 -30.63 -12.77 14.22
N THR A 805 -30.03 -11.72 13.65
CA THR A 805 -30.53 -11.08 12.43
C THR A 805 -29.50 -11.21 11.31
N LEU A 806 -29.65 -12.24 10.48
CA LEU A 806 -29.01 -12.27 9.15
C LEU A 806 -29.75 -11.26 8.27
N SER A 807 -29.05 -10.21 7.85
CA SER A 807 -29.60 -9.15 7.00
C SER A 807 -28.56 -8.63 6.03
N SER A 808 -29.02 -8.23 4.84
CA SER A 808 -28.25 -7.33 4.00
C SER A 808 -28.12 -5.97 4.73
N LEU A 809 -26.93 -5.42 4.75
CA LEU A 809 -26.69 -4.00 4.97
C LEU A 809 -27.49 -3.21 3.91
N LYS A 810 -28.04 -2.06 4.30
CA LYS A 810 -28.49 -1.09 3.30
C LYS A 810 -27.28 -0.71 2.43
N PRO A 811 -27.46 -0.50 1.11
CA PRO A 811 -26.43 0.13 0.30
C PRO A 811 -25.93 1.41 0.97
N VAL A 812 -24.65 1.71 0.81
CA VAL A 812 -24.13 3.05 1.12
C VAL A 812 -24.61 3.98 0.01
N ASP A 813 -25.77 4.60 0.24
CA ASP A 813 -26.46 5.53 -0.67
C ASP A 813 -25.68 6.83 -0.93
#